data_AF-A0A077Z7X1-F1
#
_entry.id   AF-A0A077Z7X1-F1
#
_cell.length_a   1.000
_cell.length_b   1.000
_cell.length_c   1.000
_cell.angle_alpha   90.00
_cell.angle_beta   90.00
_cell.angle_gamma   90.00
#
_symmetry.space_group_name_H-M   'P 1'
#
loop_
_entity.id
_entity.type
_entity.pdbx_description
1 polymer ?
#
loop_
_entity_poly.entity_id
_entity_poly.type
_entity_poly.pdbx_seq_one_letter_code
_entity_poly.pdbx_strand_id
1 'polypeptide(L)'
;MENANTDDAYVQMKTHFQKKEEEIKEAIKNGTFKGKTASFAAHLQRYRDERKGCGKYCKPWSQKFVDEILSNGTTYGYVILRQCRLMCYKTSVLPIARAITNHPSNLGGKVLATLGINISAWTDETNDVDPTVTVSPERESDGGKPFGGLKIGVIGVLPAGRHFEFIAELAAFLYSSWTNIHEETGLPPNTSKDFLYNKIDLLIFTEKKHFKKLLPGCEIVSDLRQIKSTKPQCLYLETTEIRHTYTYINTYSFLNCPLFRSLTHIYDYFLRTDLDVFLSPTLLTYRPTKSFITGKGAYCVDFTRKHLEEVANRLGYRHRGIHNIGSTWFGKAELLANLSTYAVSLTMKLFDTEFDPKAHPEIAAFMRFSVHGQWAEWWRPTSSMYAQEIVLNHFLDDLSAETIRGDLLDVESCRSSVISNHLHVHTWHTRCQFDKFEFLNQVSQGQLQNGMLVVKLKYAKRMPVNNMSVREYCTHIAQHALFHLAEWFAEYTESDGGKLFGGLKIGVIGVLPAGRHVEFIAELAAFLYSSWTNIHEETGLAPNRSKDLSYNKIDLLIFTEKKHFKKLLPGCEIVSDLRQIKSTKPQCLYLETTEIRHTYMYINTYSFLNCPLFRSLTHIYDYFLRTDLDVFLSPTLLTYRPTKSFITGKGAYCVDFTRKHLKEVANRLGYRHRGIHDIGSTWFGKAELLANLSTYAATLTMKLFDTEFDPKAHPEIAAFMRSSVHGQWAEWWRPTSSMYAQEIVLNHFLDDLSAETIRGDLLDVDSCRSSVISNHLHIHTWHARCPFDKFGFLNQVTQGQLQNGMLLMKLKYAKRMPVNNMSVREYCTHIAQHALFHLAEWFAEYTVAQ
;
A
#
# COMPACT_ATOMS: atom_id res chain seq x y z
N MET A 1 16.02 -15.44 -41.39
CA MET A 1 15.28 -15.25 -40.12
C MET A 1 13.86 -14.75 -40.35
N GLU A 2 13.63 -13.82 -41.30
CA GLU A 2 12.31 -13.19 -41.51
C GLU A 2 11.16 -14.22 -41.71
N ASN A 3 11.40 -15.34 -42.39
CA ASN A 3 10.36 -16.32 -42.74
C ASN A 3 10.16 -17.51 -41.78
N ALA A 4 10.91 -17.61 -40.67
CA ALA A 4 10.79 -18.73 -39.73
C ALA A 4 9.54 -18.59 -38.83
N ASN A 5 8.87 -19.69 -38.46
CA ASN A 5 7.84 -19.61 -37.41
C ASN A 5 8.48 -19.37 -36.03
N THR A 6 7.66 -19.15 -35.01
CA THR A 6 8.12 -18.79 -33.66
C THR A 6 8.89 -19.92 -32.94
N ASP A 7 8.64 -21.18 -33.27
CA ASP A 7 9.38 -22.32 -32.73
C ASP A 7 10.75 -22.48 -33.42
N ASP A 8 10.80 -22.31 -34.75
CA ASP A 8 12.05 -22.27 -35.52
C ASP A 8 12.96 -21.13 -35.05
N ALA A 9 12.36 -19.99 -34.71
CA ALA A 9 13.03 -18.85 -34.10
C ALA A 9 13.73 -19.22 -32.78
N TYR A 10 13.01 -19.93 -31.91
CA TYR A 10 13.53 -20.39 -30.63
C TYR A 10 14.67 -21.40 -30.79
N VAL A 11 14.53 -22.37 -31.70
CA VAL A 11 15.59 -23.35 -32.01
C VAL A 11 16.84 -22.66 -32.55
N GLN A 12 16.70 -21.74 -33.51
CA GLN A 12 17.83 -20.98 -34.06
C GLN A 12 18.52 -20.13 -33.00
N MET A 13 17.75 -19.51 -32.10
CA MET A 13 18.27 -18.74 -30.99
C MET A 13 19.11 -19.61 -30.04
N LYS A 14 18.63 -20.81 -29.70
CA LYS A 14 19.37 -21.76 -28.86
C LYS A 14 20.69 -22.17 -29.51
N THR A 15 20.68 -22.49 -30.80
CA THR A 15 21.89 -22.83 -31.58
C THR A 15 22.88 -21.66 -31.64
N HIS A 16 22.39 -20.43 -31.83
CA HIS A 16 23.24 -19.23 -31.84
C HIS A 16 23.97 -19.05 -30.51
N PHE A 17 23.24 -19.12 -29.38
CA PHE A 17 23.84 -18.92 -28.06
C PHE A 17 24.75 -20.08 -27.64
N GLN A 18 24.48 -21.32 -28.07
CA GLN A 18 25.42 -22.43 -27.88
C GLN A 18 26.76 -22.17 -28.59
N LYS A 19 26.73 -21.74 -29.86
CA LYS A 19 27.97 -21.38 -30.59
C LYS A 19 28.71 -20.23 -29.90
N LYS A 20 27.97 -19.22 -29.42
CA LYS A 20 28.52 -18.06 -28.72
C LYS A 20 29.17 -18.43 -27.38
N GLU A 21 28.57 -19.38 -26.65
CA GLU A 21 29.13 -19.92 -25.40
C GLU A 21 30.50 -20.55 -25.66
N GLU A 22 30.62 -21.38 -26.70
CA GLU A 22 31.89 -22.01 -27.08
C GLU A 22 32.94 -20.97 -27.51
N GLU A 23 32.56 -19.95 -28.31
CA GLU A 23 33.44 -18.83 -28.66
C GLU A 23 33.98 -18.06 -27.44
N ILE A 24 33.19 -17.99 -26.36
CA ILE A 24 33.56 -17.28 -25.13
C ILE A 24 34.42 -18.16 -24.24
N LYS A 25 34.07 -19.44 -24.07
CA LYS A 25 34.92 -20.42 -23.36
C LYS A 25 36.31 -20.50 -23.98
N GLU A 26 36.39 -20.61 -25.31
CA GLU A 26 37.66 -20.72 -26.03
C GLU A 26 38.51 -19.45 -25.88
N ALA A 27 37.88 -18.28 -25.91
CA ALA A 27 38.59 -17.03 -25.72
C ALA A 27 39.06 -16.78 -24.28
N ILE A 28 38.31 -17.26 -23.28
CA ILE A 28 38.74 -17.25 -21.88
C ILE A 28 39.94 -18.19 -21.71
N LYS A 29 39.85 -19.41 -22.27
CA LYS A 29 40.89 -20.44 -22.20
C LYS A 29 42.21 -20.02 -22.86
N ASN A 30 42.14 -19.42 -24.05
CA ASN A 30 43.34 -19.06 -24.80
C ASN A 30 44.04 -17.79 -24.28
N GLY A 31 43.54 -17.16 -23.21
CA GLY A 31 44.18 -16.01 -22.54
C GLY A 31 44.50 -14.82 -23.45
N THR A 32 43.94 -14.79 -24.66
CA THR A 32 44.34 -13.92 -25.75
C THR A 32 43.17 -13.10 -26.23
N PHE A 33 43.43 -11.79 -26.34
CA PHE A 33 42.71 -10.93 -27.28
C PHE A 33 43.76 -10.13 -28.03
N LYS A 34 43.79 -10.26 -29.36
CA LYS A 34 44.68 -9.49 -30.26
C LYS A 34 46.15 -9.41 -29.79
N GLY A 35 46.75 -10.55 -29.44
CA GLY A 35 48.17 -10.60 -29.10
C GLY A 35 48.57 -9.87 -27.81
N LYS A 36 47.63 -9.58 -26.90
CA LYS A 36 47.95 -9.07 -25.55
C LYS A 36 47.52 -10.07 -24.49
N THR A 37 48.42 -10.35 -23.55
CA THR A 37 48.19 -11.09 -22.31
C THR A 37 46.92 -10.60 -21.62
N ALA A 38 46.10 -11.56 -21.17
CA ALA A 38 44.83 -11.38 -20.46
C ALA A 38 44.90 -10.33 -19.34
N SER A 39 44.75 -9.06 -19.69
CA SER A 39 44.56 -8.01 -18.69
C SER A 39 43.13 -8.09 -18.19
N PHE A 40 42.93 -7.93 -16.88
CA PHE A 40 41.63 -7.68 -16.27
C PHE A 40 40.78 -6.67 -17.07
N ALA A 41 41.43 -5.64 -17.62
CA ALA A 41 40.79 -4.63 -18.47
C ALA A 41 40.18 -5.21 -19.76
N ALA A 42 40.82 -6.19 -20.39
CA ALA A 42 40.29 -6.85 -21.59
C ALA A 42 39.03 -7.67 -21.27
N HIS A 43 39.04 -8.44 -20.17
CA HIS A 43 37.84 -9.16 -19.72
C HIS A 43 36.71 -8.18 -19.35
N LEU A 44 37.02 -7.08 -18.67
CA LEU A 44 36.04 -6.06 -18.29
C LEU A 44 35.43 -5.36 -19.52
N GLN A 45 36.24 -5.03 -20.52
CA GLN A 45 35.75 -4.44 -21.76
C GLN A 45 34.84 -5.41 -22.51
N ARG A 46 35.23 -6.69 -22.61
CA ARG A 46 34.37 -7.71 -23.24
C ARG A 46 33.07 -7.94 -22.48
N TYR A 47 33.10 -7.92 -21.14
CA TYR A 47 31.89 -7.97 -20.33
C TYR A 47 30.93 -6.82 -20.70
N ARG A 48 31.45 -5.60 -20.83
CA ARG A 48 30.64 -4.43 -21.24
C ARG A 48 30.11 -4.58 -22.67
N ASP A 49 30.94 -5.05 -23.59
CA ASP A 49 30.59 -5.22 -24.99
C ASP A 49 29.53 -6.30 -25.19
N GLU A 50 29.65 -7.46 -24.53
CA GLU A 50 28.67 -8.55 -24.59
C GLU A 50 27.36 -8.16 -23.88
N ARG A 51 27.42 -7.47 -22.73
CA ARG A 51 26.23 -6.95 -22.04
C ARG A 51 25.46 -5.95 -22.93
N LYS A 52 26.17 -5.05 -23.63
CA LYS A 52 25.58 -4.13 -24.61
C LYS A 52 25.11 -4.86 -25.86
N GLY A 53 25.79 -5.95 -26.23
CA GLY A 53 25.47 -6.84 -27.34
C GLY A 53 24.16 -7.60 -27.16
N CYS A 54 23.80 -8.00 -25.94
CA CYS A 54 22.56 -8.76 -25.68
C CYS A 54 21.29 -8.06 -26.20
N GLY A 55 21.21 -6.73 -26.09
CA GLY A 55 20.11 -5.97 -26.69
C GLY A 55 20.09 -6.06 -28.22
N LYS A 56 21.26 -6.06 -28.86
CA LYS A 56 21.41 -6.20 -30.31
C LYS A 56 21.11 -7.62 -30.80
N TYR A 57 21.57 -8.66 -30.09
CA TYR A 57 21.33 -10.06 -30.45
C TYR A 57 19.84 -10.41 -30.43
N CYS A 58 19.08 -9.82 -29.50
CA CYS A 58 17.64 -10.04 -29.39
C CYS A 58 16.79 -9.07 -30.24
N LYS A 59 17.40 -8.03 -30.84
CA LYS A 59 16.66 -6.97 -31.56
C LYS A 59 15.88 -7.47 -32.78
N PRO A 60 16.42 -8.34 -33.66
CA PRO A 60 15.66 -8.86 -34.80
C PRO A 60 14.38 -9.57 -34.37
N TRP A 61 14.42 -10.27 -33.23
CA TRP A 61 13.28 -10.97 -32.64
C TRP A 61 12.29 -10.00 -31.98
N SER A 62 12.80 -8.95 -31.31
CA SER A 62 11.99 -7.90 -30.69
C SER A 62 11.02 -7.26 -31.67
N GLN A 63 11.48 -6.92 -32.87
CA GLN A 63 10.64 -6.25 -33.85
C GLN A 63 9.52 -7.18 -34.32
N LYS A 64 9.86 -8.43 -34.65
CA LYS A 64 8.90 -9.46 -35.05
C LYS A 64 7.82 -9.71 -33.99
N PHE A 65 8.20 -9.74 -32.71
CA PHE A 65 7.24 -9.96 -31.62
C PHE A 65 6.37 -8.74 -31.32
N VAL A 66 6.88 -7.52 -31.51
CA VAL A 66 6.03 -6.32 -31.43
C VAL A 66 4.96 -6.38 -32.51
N ASP A 67 5.32 -6.75 -33.74
CA ASP A 67 4.36 -6.87 -34.84
C ASP A 67 3.33 -7.99 -34.56
N GLU A 68 3.76 -9.13 -33.99
CA GLU A 68 2.88 -10.26 -33.64
C GLU A 68 1.95 -9.97 -32.43
N ILE A 69 2.41 -9.17 -31.45
CA ILE A 69 1.58 -8.68 -30.36
C ILE A 69 0.51 -7.73 -30.91
N LEU A 70 0.89 -6.82 -31.80
CA LEU A 70 -0.03 -5.87 -32.42
C LEU A 70 -1.05 -6.58 -33.32
N SER A 71 -0.67 -7.67 -33.99
CA SER A 71 -1.58 -8.39 -34.88
C SER A 71 -2.48 -9.40 -34.15
N ASN A 72 -1.94 -10.17 -33.19
CA ASN A 72 -2.61 -11.35 -32.64
C ASN A 72 -2.88 -11.27 -31.13
N GLY A 73 -2.40 -10.23 -30.44
CA GLY A 73 -2.62 -10.04 -29.00
C GLY A 73 -1.96 -11.09 -28.09
N THR A 74 -1.05 -11.92 -28.62
CA THR A 74 -0.43 -12.99 -27.85
C THR A 74 0.80 -12.49 -27.08
N THR A 75 0.93 -12.86 -25.80
CA THR A 75 2.10 -12.51 -24.97
C THR A 75 3.27 -13.49 -25.15
N TYR A 76 3.13 -14.49 -26.02
CA TYR A 76 4.13 -15.53 -26.26
C TYR A 76 5.46 -14.93 -26.74
N GLY A 77 5.42 -13.93 -27.62
CA GLY A 77 6.60 -13.19 -28.06
C GLY A 77 7.38 -12.52 -26.91
N TYR A 78 6.68 -12.04 -25.87
CA TYR A 78 7.33 -11.46 -24.69
C TYR A 78 8.11 -12.51 -23.88
N VAL A 79 7.56 -13.72 -23.75
CA VAL A 79 8.21 -14.85 -23.07
C VAL A 79 9.51 -15.23 -23.80
N ILE A 80 9.48 -15.29 -25.13
CA ILE A 80 10.67 -15.61 -25.93
C ILE A 80 11.70 -14.49 -25.85
N LEU A 81 11.28 -13.22 -25.86
CA LEU A 81 12.20 -12.10 -25.69
C LEU A 81 12.94 -12.16 -24.34
N ARG A 82 12.21 -12.52 -23.28
CA ARG A 82 12.79 -12.74 -21.96
C ARG A 82 13.76 -13.91 -21.95
N GLN A 83 13.42 -15.03 -22.61
CA GLN A 83 14.31 -16.18 -22.76
C GLN A 83 15.56 -15.85 -23.58
N CYS A 84 15.46 -15.03 -24.63
CA CYS A 84 16.60 -14.54 -25.41
C CYS A 84 17.60 -13.78 -24.54
N ARG A 85 17.11 -12.84 -23.74
CA ARG A 85 17.96 -12.05 -22.83
C ARG A 85 18.63 -12.94 -21.78
N LEU A 86 17.89 -13.90 -21.22
CA LEU A 86 18.42 -14.87 -20.27
C LEU A 86 19.51 -15.76 -20.89
N MET A 87 19.28 -16.29 -22.10
CA MET A 87 20.28 -17.10 -22.80
C MET A 87 21.54 -16.30 -23.14
N CYS A 88 21.39 -15.06 -23.63
CA CYS A 88 22.54 -14.18 -23.85
C CYS A 88 23.34 -13.92 -22.57
N TYR A 89 22.64 -13.69 -21.46
CA TYR A 89 23.31 -13.50 -20.17
C TYR A 89 24.08 -14.75 -19.73
N LYS A 90 23.45 -15.93 -19.81
CA LYS A 90 24.06 -17.20 -19.41
C LYS A 90 25.25 -17.59 -20.27
N THR A 91 25.15 -17.38 -21.59
CA THR A 91 26.18 -17.83 -22.54
C THR A 91 27.28 -16.81 -22.76
N SER A 92 26.96 -15.51 -22.68
CA SER A 92 27.93 -14.45 -22.98
C SER A 92 28.43 -13.66 -21.80
N VAL A 93 27.54 -13.28 -20.89
CA VAL A 93 27.88 -12.34 -19.82
C VAL A 93 28.44 -13.06 -18.59
N LEU A 94 27.78 -14.15 -18.20
CA LEU A 94 28.09 -14.91 -16.98
C LEU A 94 29.47 -15.57 -17.01
N PRO A 95 29.93 -16.21 -18.10
CA PRO A 95 31.26 -16.83 -18.13
C PRO A 95 32.38 -15.78 -18.02
N ILE A 96 32.20 -14.60 -18.62
CA ILE A 96 33.17 -13.50 -18.52
C ILE A 96 33.17 -12.92 -17.11
N ALA A 97 32.00 -12.74 -16.49
CA ALA A 97 31.91 -12.29 -15.11
C ALA A 97 32.60 -13.28 -14.14
N ARG A 98 32.45 -14.59 -14.36
CA ARG A 98 33.21 -15.64 -13.62
C ARG A 98 34.72 -15.56 -13.87
N ALA A 99 35.15 -15.29 -15.10
CA ALA A 99 36.56 -15.07 -15.40
C ALA A 99 37.13 -13.80 -14.71
N ILE A 100 36.30 -12.77 -14.54
CA ILE A 100 36.66 -11.54 -13.80
C ILE A 100 36.76 -11.80 -12.29
N THR A 101 35.83 -12.58 -11.71
CA THR A 101 35.90 -12.94 -10.27
C THR A 101 37.10 -13.82 -9.95
N ASN A 102 37.45 -14.73 -10.84
CA ASN A 102 38.58 -15.64 -10.68
C ASN A 102 39.92 -15.00 -11.07
N HIS A 103 39.92 -13.73 -11.49
CA HIS A 103 41.14 -13.01 -11.79
C HIS A 103 41.93 -12.82 -10.48
N PRO A 104 43.25 -13.09 -10.45
CA PRO A 104 44.06 -13.02 -9.23
C PRO A 104 44.17 -11.60 -8.62
N SER A 105 43.65 -10.58 -9.30
CA SER A 105 43.51 -9.26 -8.70
C SER A 105 42.22 -9.19 -7.87
N ASN A 106 42.36 -8.82 -6.60
CA ASN A 106 41.26 -8.63 -5.63
C ASN A 106 40.23 -7.54 -6.05
N LEU A 107 40.39 -6.97 -7.25
CA LEU A 107 39.54 -5.97 -7.89
C LEU A 107 38.26 -6.57 -8.49
N GLY A 108 38.24 -7.85 -8.86
CA GLY A 108 37.11 -8.47 -9.56
C GLY A 108 35.77 -8.27 -8.84
N GLY A 109 35.72 -8.60 -7.54
CA GLY A 109 34.50 -8.44 -6.74
C GLY A 109 34.04 -6.98 -6.59
N LYS A 110 34.98 -6.04 -6.37
CA LYS A 110 34.65 -4.61 -6.23
C LYS A 110 34.12 -4.02 -7.54
N VAL A 111 34.73 -4.37 -8.68
CA VAL A 111 34.31 -3.86 -9.99
C VAL A 111 32.95 -4.44 -10.39
N LEU A 112 32.70 -5.72 -10.15
CA LEU A 112 31.40 -6.33 -10.43
C LEU A 112 30.28 -5.74 -9.55
N ALA A 113 30.57 -5.43 -8.28
CA ALA A 113 29.64 -4.73 -7.41
C ALA A 113 29.27 -3.34 -7.97
N THR A 114 30.22 -2.57 -8.50
CA THR A 114 29.92 -1.28 -9.16
C THR A 114 29.07 -1.42 -10.43
N LEU A 115 29.08 -2.59 -11.07
CA LEU A 115 28.25 -2.92 -12.24
C LEU A 115 26.87 -3.52 -11.87
N GLY A 116 26.55 -3.58 -10.57
CA GLY A 116 25.29 -4.10 -10.04
C GLY A 116 25.25 -5.62 -9.91
N ILE A 117 26.39 -6.32 -9.97
CA ILE A 117 26.45 -7.77 -9.77
C ILE A 117 26.86 -8.04 -8.32
N ASN A 118 25.96 -8.66 -7.55
CA ASN A 118 26.29 -9.16 -6.23
C ASN A 118 26.83 -10.60 -6.33
N ILE A 119 28.13 -10.77 -6.08
CA ILE A 119 28.81 -12.07 -6.10
C ILE A 119 28.61 -12.89 -4.81
N SER A 120 28.08 -12.31 -3.73
CA SER A 120 27.83 -13.09 -2.50
C SER A 120 26.79 -14.20 -2.72
N ALA A 121 26.07 -14.17 -3.84
CA ALA A 121 25.16 -15.22 -4.27
C ALA A 121 25.85 -16.38 -5.03
N TRP A 122 27.17 -16.32 -5.26
CA TRP A 122 27.90 -17.29 -6.11
C TRP A 122 28.76 -18.28 -5.32
N THR A 123 28.90 -18.13 -4.00
CA THR A 123 29.93 -18.83 -3.22
C THR A 123 29.64 -20.29 -2.86
N ASP A 124 28.74 -20.99 -3.55
CA ASP A 124 28.58 -22.43 -3.38
C ASP A 124 28.80 -23.15 -4.72
N GLU A 125 30.00 -23.69 -4.91
CA GLU A 125 30.29 -24.63 -6.01
C GLU A 125 29.53 -25.97 -5.84
N THR A 126 28.95 -26.22 -4.68
CA THR A 126 28.26 -27.49 -4.36
C THR A 126 26.75 -27.46 -4.60
N ASN A 127 26.19 -26.33 -4.99
CA ASN A 127 24.77 -26.22 -5.25
C ASN A 127 24.56 -25.93 -6.73
N ASP A 128 23.92 -26.86 -7.43
CA ASP A 128 23.36 -26.74 -8.80
C ASP A 128 22.26 -25.66 -8.91
N VAL A 129 22.25 -24.72 -7.95
CA VAL A 129 21.41 -23.54 -7.89
C VAL A 129 22.02 -22.54 -8.87
N ASP A 130 21.60 -22.73 -10.13
CA ASP A 130 21.65 -21.78 -11.23
C ASP A 130 21.64 -20.36 -10.64
N PRO A 131 22.76 -19.60 -10.70
CA PRO A 131 22.86 -18.34 -10.00
C PRO A 131 21.69 -17.50 -10.48
N THR A 132 20.81 -17.16 -9.55
CA THR A 132 19.72 -16.22 -9.79
C THR A 132 20.40 -14.87 -9.95
N VAL A 133 20.98 -14.64 -11.13
CA VAL A 133 21.20 -13.32 -11.66
C VAL A 133 19.78 -12.81 -11.80
N THR A 134 19.34 -12.11 -10.75
CA THR A 134 18.44 -11.01 -10.95
C THR A 134 19.12 -10.21 -12.04
N VAL A 135 18.65 -10.42 -13.26
CA VAL A 135 18.43 -9.31 -14.16
C VAL A 135 17.45 -8.47 -13.34
N SER A 136 18.00 -7.71 -12.38
CA SER A 136 17.57 -6.36 -12.22
C SER A 136 17.34 -5.94 -13.66
N PRO A 137 16.16 -5.42 -14.01
CA PRO A 137 16.07 -4.68 -15.25
C PRO A 137 17.36 -3.84 -15.37
N GLU A 138 17.70 -3.37 -16.57
CA GLU A 138 18.54 -2.18 -16.60
C GLU A 138 18.16 -1.34 -15.39
N ARG A 139 19.15 -0.74 -14.72
CA ARG A 139 18.76 0.48 -14.08
C ARG A 139 18.02 1.29 -15.19
N GLU A 140 16.70 1.19 -15.44
CA GLU A 140 15.69 1.77 -14.56
C GLU A 140 16.42 2.17 -13.31
N SER A 141 17.28 3.19 -13.50
CA SER A 141 17.67 4.14 -12.49
C SER A 141 16.49 4.13 -11.58
N ASP A 142 16.64 3.59 -10.36
CA ASP A 142 15.55 3.46 -9.37
C ASP A 142 14.50 4.43 -9.80
N GLY A 143 13.36 3.99 -10.37
CA GLY A 143 12.50 4.83 -11.22
C GLY A 143 12.12 6.18 -10.61
N GLY A 144 12.44 6.37 -9.32
CA GLY A 144 13.06 7.58 -8.79
C GLY A 144 13.69 8.52 -9.83
N LYS A 145 13.00 9.65 -9.95
CA LYS A 145 13.45 10.89 -10.57
C LYS A 145 14.92 11.16 -10.23
N PRO A 146 15.85 11.29 -11.21
CA PRO A 146 17.21 11.69 -10.92
C PRO A 146 17.21 13.12 -10.36
N PHE A 147 17.39 13.23 -9.05
CA PHE A 147 17.46 14.51 -8.36
C PHE A 147 18.85 15.12 -8.54
N GLY A 148 18.90 16.22 -9.29
CA GLY A 148 20.13 17.00 -9.49
C GLY A 148 19.86 18.44 -9.93
N GLY A 149 18.58 18.86 -9.95
CA GLY A 149 18.19 20.25 -10.11
C GLY A 149 18.37 21.02 -8.80
N LEU A 150 17.48 21.96 -8.55
CA LEU A 150 17.49 22.78 -7.33
C LEU A 150 17.13 21.94 -6.10
N LYS A 151 17.75 22.27 -4.97
CA LYS A 151 17.31 21.85 -3.64
C LYS A 151 16.34 22.87 -3.09
N ILE A 152 15.06 22.49 -3.01
CA ILE A 152 13.96 23.32 -2.55
C ILE A 152 13.50 22.82 -1.18
N GLY A 153 13.49 23.70 -0.18
CA GLY A 153 12.83 23.44 1.11
C GLY A 153 11.45 24.08 1.14
N VAL A 154 10.39 23.29 1.28
CA VAL A 154 9.02 23.79 1.49
C VAL A 154 8.82 23.98 2.98
N ILE A 155 8.67 25.22 3.42
CA ILE A 155 8.50 25.60 4.83
C ILE A 155 7.00 25.62 5.12
N GLY A 156 6.55 24.70 5.98
CA GLY A 156 5.24 24.73 6.61
C GLY A 156 5.41 24.85 8.13
N VAL A 157 4.60 25.70 8.77
CA VAL A 157 4.61 25.83 10.23
C VAL A 157 3.34 25.24 10.81
N LEU A 158 3.47 24.24 11.67
CA LEU A 158 2.36 23.69 12.44
C LEU A 158 2.25 24.42 13.79
N PRO A 159 1.18 25.21 14.01
CA PRO A 159 0.98 25.94 15.25
C PRO A 159 0.94 25.01 16.46
N ALA A 160 1.36 25.55 17.59
CA ALA A 160 1.39 24.85 18.87
C ALA A 160 -0.01 24.59 19.44
N GLY A 161 -1.01 25.38 19.02
CA GLY A 161 -2.40 25.15 19.40
C GLY A 161 -2.89 23.77 18.90
N ARG A 162 -3.64 23.03 19.72
CA ARG A 162 -4.25 21.76 19.30
C ARG A 162 -5.51 22.01 18.48
N HIS A 163 -5.36 22.62 17.32
CA HIS A 163 -6.41 22.70 16.31
C HIS A 163 -6.22 21.52 15.36
N PHE A 164 -7.16 20.57 15.44
CA PHE A 164 -7.14 19.38 14.57
C PHE A 164 -7.18 19.77 13.09
N GLU A 165 -7.78 20.92 12.79
CA GLU A 165 -7.87 21.51 11.46
C GLU A 165 -6.49 21.70 10.83
N PHE A 166 -5.53 22.31 11.53
CA PHE A 166 -4.16 22.49 11.00
C PHE A 166 -3.41 21.17 10.80
N ILE A 167 -3.69 20.17 11.67
CA ILE A 167 -3.12 18.83 11.54
C ILE A 167 -3.70 18.14 10.30
N ALA A 168 -5.01 18.27 10.08
CA ALA A 168 -5.71 17.72 8.92
C ALA A 168 -5.29 18.42 7.62
N GLU A 169 -5.11 19.74 7.62
CA GLU A 169 -4.59 20.52 6.48
C GLU A 169 -3.17 20.09 6.14
N LEU A 170 -2.28 20.03 7.15
CA LEU A 170 -0.91 19.55 6.97
C LEU A 170 -0.90 18.14 6.37
N ALA A 171 -1.69 17.21 6.91
CA ALA A 171 -1.71 15.82 6.50
C ALA A 171 -2.35 15.62 5.11
N ALA A 172 -3.58 16.11 4.92
CA ALA A 172 -4.39 15.84 3.75
C ALA A 172 -4.09 16.73 2.56
N PHE A 173 -3.55 17.94 2.77
CA PHE A 173 -3.28 18.89 1.68
C PHE A 173 -1.78 18.96 1.41
N LEU A 174 -1.01 19.53 2.33
CA LEU A 174 0.42 19.82 2.10
C LEU A 174 1.26 18.55 2.00
N TYR A 175 1.17 17.66 2.98
CA TYR A 175 1.92 16.40 2.99
C TYR A 175 1.47 15.46 1.87
N SER A 176 0.16 15.27 1.70
CA SER A 176 -0.35 14.33 0.70
C SER A 176 -0.10 14.79 -0.74
N SER A 177 -0.08 16.10 -1.01
CA SER A 177 0.38 16.61 -2.31
C SER A 177 1.89 16.43 -2.46
N TRP A 178 2.68 16.66 -1.41
CA TRP A 178 4.13 16.40 -1.41
C TRP A 178 4.47 14.91 -1.65
N THR A 179 3.74 13.96 -1.05
CA THR A 179 3.95 12.53 -1.34
C THR A 179 3.58 12.23 -2.79
N ASN A 180 2.46 12.76 -3.28
CA ASN A 180 2.01 12.55 -4.65
C ASN A 180 3.04 13.04 -5.67
N ILE A 181 3.62 14.24 -5.50
CA ILE A 181 4.61 14.74 -6.47
C ILE A 181 5.82 13.82 -6.58
N HIS A 182 6.24 13.13 -5.52
CA HIS A 182 7.43 12.26 -5.55
C HIS A 182 7.11 10.86 -6.07
N GLU A 183 5.97 10.30 -5.69
CA GLU A 183 5.59 8.93 -5.99
C GLU A 183 4.95 8.74 -7.38
N GLU A 184 4.37 9.79 -7.97
CA GLU A 184 3.75 9.70 -9.29
C GLU A 184 4.79 9.62 -10.42
N THR A 185 4.67 8.58 -11.27
CA THR A 185 5.51 8.32 -12.44
C THR A 185 5.02 9.00 -13.72
N GLY A 186 3.88 9.70 -13.65
CA GLY A 186 3.17 10.25 -14.80
C GLY A 186 3.81 11.50 -15.43
N LEU A 187 4.84 12.09 -14.81
CA LEU A 187 5.67 13.07 -15.51
C LEU A 187 6.28 12.35 -16.72
N PRO A 188 6.06 12.84 -17.96
CA PRO A 188 6.63 12.19 -19.13
C PRO A 188 8.13 12.01 -18.87
N PRO A 189 8.69 10.80 -19.07
CA PRO A 189 10.12 10.61 -19.06
C PRO A 189 10.66 11.49 -20.19
N ASN A 190 11.03 12.72 -19.85
CA ASN A 190 11.44 13.66 -20.86
C ASN A 190 12.76 13.13 -21.41
N THR A 191 12.82 12.91 -22.71
CA THR A 191 13.82 12.06 -23.39
C THR A 191 15.25 12.61 -23.33
N SER A 192 15.43 13.81 -22.77
CA SER A 192 16.73 14.36 -22.41
C SER A 192 17.27 13.66 -21.17
N LYS A 193 18.30 12.83 -21.34
CA LYS A 193 19.08 12.23 -20.23
C LYS A 193 19.69 13.27 -19.28
N ASP A 194 19.71 14.54 -19.67
CA ASP A 194 20.29 15.64 -18.90
C ASP A 194 19.24 16.39 -18.05
N PHE A 195 17.96 16.00 -18.11
CA PHE A 195 16.93 16.67 -17.32
C PHE A 195 16.94 16.18 -15.87
N LEU A 196 17.43 17.02 -14.96
CA LEU A 196 17.50 16.73 -13.53
C LEU A 196 16.28 17.32 -12.80
N TYR A 197 15.59 16.50 -12.02
CA TYR A 197 14.47 16.99 -11.22
C TYR A 197 14.97 17.75 -9.99
N ASN A 198 14.16 18.72 -9.54
CA ASN A 198 14.38 19.41 -8.29
C ASN A 198 14.14 18.45 -7.12
N LYS A 199 15.03 18.50 -6.12
CA LYS A 199 14.82 17.83 -4.84
C LYS A 199 13.96 18.74 -3.97
N ILE A 200 12.80 18.26 -3.54
CA ILE A 200 11.84 19.05 -2.77
C ILE A 200 11.66 18.38 -1.41
N ASP A 201 12.25 18.96 -0.37
CA ASP A 201 12.05 18.51 1.00
C ASP A 201 10.88 19.28 1.63
N LEU A 202 10.07 18.58 2.42
CA LEU A 202 9.02 19.18 3.23
C LEU A 202 9.57 19.44 4.63
N LEU A 203 9.66 20.71 5.04
CA LEU A 203 10.21 21.18 6.30
C LEU A 203 9.07 21.65 7.20
N ILE A 204 8.71 20.81 8.17
CA ILE A 204 7.61 21.07 9.12
C ILE A 204 8.21 21.63 10.40
N PHE A 205 8.01 22.91 10.65
CA PHE A 205 8.44 23.57 11.87
C PHE A 205 7.32 23.52 12.89
N THR A 206 7.60 22.95 14.06
CA THR A 206 6.59 22.84 15.12
C THR A 206 7.24 22.68 16.49
N GLU A 207 6.44 22.86 17.54
CA GLU A 207 6.89 22.58 18.90
C GLU A 207 7.04 21.07 19.13
N LYS A 208 8.02 20.70 19.96
CA LYS A 208 8.38 19.32 20.32
C LYS A 208 7.21 18.43 20.74
N LYS A 209 6.13 19.00 21.27
CA LYS A 209 4.94 18.23 21.68
C LYS A 209 4.25 17.50 20.51
N HIS A 210 4.39 17.99 19.28
CA HIS A 210 3.86 17.33 18.07
C HIS A 210 4.75 16.20 17.55
N PHE A 211 6.00 16.08 18.02
CA PHE A 211 6.94 15.03 17.60
C PHE A 211 6.52 13.62 18.02
N LYS A 212 5.52 13.51 18.91
CA LYS A 212 4.99 12.21 19.33
C LYS A 212 4.29 11.47 18.19
N LYS A 213 3.84 12.16 17.14
CA LYS A 213 3.01 11.60 16.06
C LYS A 213 3.40 12.24 14.72
N LEU A 214 4.50 11.76 14.16
CA LEU A 214 4.99 12.20 12.87
C LEU A 214 4.12 11.60 11.76
N LEU A 215 3.98 12.33 10.66
CA LEU A 215 3.43 11.77 9.43
C LEU A 215 4.32 10.61 8.93
N PRO A 216 3.75 9.59 8.27
CA PRO A 216 4.51 8.42 7.82
C PRO A 216 5.76 8.79 7.02
N GLY A 217 6.90 8.17 7.34
CA GLY A 217 8.18 8.43 6.64
C GLY A 217 8.84 9.78 6.95
N CYS A 218 8.26 10.64 7.79
CA CYS A 218 8.89 11.87 8.24
C CYS A 218 9.90 11.61 9.38
N GLU A 219 11.02 12.32 9.38
CA GLU A 219 12.11 12.18 10.37
C GLU A 219 12.24 13.47 11.21
N ILE A 220 12.53 13.36 12.51
CA ILE A 220 12.89 14.53 13.34
C ILE A 220 14.34 14.90 13.04
N VAL A 221 14.58 16.20 12.77
CA VAL A 221 15.91 16.74 12.53
C VAL A 221 16.41 17.50 13.74
N SER A 222 17.50 17.01 14.28
CA SER A 222 18.30 17.64 15.35
C SER A 222 19.68 18.08 14.87
N ASP A 223 20.14 17.57 13.73
CA ASP A 223 21.46 17.85 13.16
C ASP A 223 21.41 17.86 11.62
N LEU A 224 22.15 18.78 10.99
CA LEU A 224 22.17 18.95 9.54
C LEU A 224 22.63 17.70 8.78
N ARG A 225 23.44 16.83 9.40
CA ARG A 225 23.89 15.56 8.82
C ARG A 225 22.74 14.59 8.55
N GLN A 226 21.58 14.79 9.18
CA GLN A 226 20.36 14.00 8.94
C GLN A 226 19.67 14.39 7.62
N ILE A 227 20.00 15.56 7.07
CA ILE A 227 19.48 16.05 5.79
C ILE A 227 20.33 15.45 4.66
N LYS A 228 19.75 14.46 3.98
CA LYS A 228 20.34 13.71 2.89
C LYS A 228 20.28 14.55 1.63
N SER A 229 21.39 14.62 0.90
CA SER A 229 21.48 15.39 -0.34
C SER A 229 20.82 14.71 -1.55
N THR A 230 20.57 13.40 -1.49
CA THR A 230 20.28 12.56 -2.67
C THR A 230 18.81 12.18 -2.85
N LYS A 231 17.96 12.33 -1.83
CA LYS A 231 16.53 11.96 -1.90
C LYS A 231 15.64 12.95 -1.15
N PRO A 232 14.43 13.25 -1.65
CA PRO A 232 13.44 14.04 -0.93
C PRO A 232 13.17 13.50 0.47
N GLN A 233 13.02 14.39 1.44
CA GLN A 233 12.67 14.04 2.81
C GLN A 233 11.53 14.90 3.35
N CYS A 234 10.71 14.30 4.20
CA CYS A 234 9.82 15.02 5.10
C CYS A 234 10.50 15.13 6.46
N LEU A 235 10.69 16.35 6.95
CA LEU A 235 11.56 16.66 8.09
C LEU A 235 10.81 17.50 9.12
N TYR A 236 10.74 17.04 10.36
CA TYR A 236 10.20 17.80 11.49
C TYR A 236 11.34 18.54 12.19
N LEU A 237 11.24 19.86 12.28
CA LEU A 237 12.23 20.72 12.92
C LEU A 237 11.61 21.39 14.14
N GLU A 238 12.34 21.34 15.26
CA GLU A 238 11.86 21.94 16.51
C GLU A 238 11.95 23.45 16.38
N THR A 239 10.84 24.12 16.66
CA THR A 239 10.80 25.56 16.84
C THR A 239 10.00 25.95 18.08
N THR A 240 10.10 27.23 18.45
CA THR A 240 9.32 27.84 19.53
C THR A 240 8.45 28.95 18.95
N GLU A 241 7.18 28.99 19.33
CA GLU A 241 6.29 30.08 18.94
C GLU A 241 6.81 31.44 19.42
N ILE A 242 6.56 32.47 18.61
CA ILE A 242 6.85 33.85 18.94
C ILE A 242 5.76 34.32 19.91
N ARG A 243 6.18 34.75 21.11
CA ARG A 243 5.25 35.25 22.13
C ARG A 243 4.76 36.65 21.74
N HIS A 244 3.62 36.71 21.08
CA HIS A 244 2.95 37.95 20.69
C HIS A 244 1.42 37.78 20.78
N THR A 245 0.69 38.87 20.95
CA THR A 245 -0.78 38.86 20.98
C THR A 245 -1.40 38.52 19.61
N TYR A 246 -0.66 38.81 18.54
CA TYR A 246 -1.00 38.42 17.17
C TYR A 246 -0.56 36.98 16.88
N THR A 247 -1.45 36.01 16.99
CA THR A 247 -1.14 34.58 16.85
C THR A 247 -0.62 34.19 15.47
N TYR A 248 -1.10 34.84 14.40
CA TYR A 248 -0.64 34.58 13.03
C TYR A 248 0.81 34.97 12.79
N ILE A 249 1.47 35.69 13.70
CA ILE A 249 2.93 35.92 13.64
C ILE A 249 3.70 34.59 13.59
N ASN A 250 3.13 33.51 14.14
CA ASN A 250 3.77 32.22 14.24
C ASN A 250 4.04 31.56 12.89
N THR A 251 3.46 32.03 11.78
CA THR A 251 3.94 31.69 10.42
C THR A 251 5.44 31.93 10.25
N TYR A 252 6.04 32.84 11.02
CA TYR A 252 7.48 33.14 11.05
C TYR A 252 8.25 32.40 12.14
N SER A 253 7.60 31.57 12.95
CA SER A 253 8.26 30.88 14.07
C SER A 253 9.37 29.95 13.59
N PHE A 254 9.41 29.52 12.33
CA PHE A 254 10.56 28.79 11.76
C PHE A 254 11.89 29.52 11.95
N LEU A 255 11.89 30.86 12.07
CA LEU A 255 13.08 31.66 12.37
C LEU A 255 13.70 31.37 13.74
N ASN A 256 12.88 30.89 14.69
CA ASN A 256 13.35 30.49 16.03
C ASN A 256 13.98 29.09 16.06
N CYS A 257 13.90 28.32 14.96
CA CYS A 257 14.56 27.03 14.88
C CYS A 257 16.09 27.23 14.84
N PRO A 258 16.87 26.64 15.76
CA PRO A 258 18.32 26.83 15.81
C PRO A 258 19.05 26.42 14.52
N LEU A 259 18.48 25.49 13.75
CA LEU A 259 19.07 25.02 12.50
C LEU A 259 18.73 25.92 11.30
N PHE A 260 17.70 26.77 11.37
CA PHE A 260 17.12 27.43 10.20
C PHE A 260 18.13 28.26 9.41
N ARG A 261 18.98 29.04 10.10
CA ARG A 261 20.03 29.81 9.43
C ARG A 261 21.02 28.93 8.67
N SER A 262 21.37 27.78 9.24
CA SER A 262 22.26 26.83 8.56
C SER A 262 21.59 26.15 7.36
N LEU A 263 20.25 26.00 7.36
CA LEU A 263 19.52 25.47 6.22
C LEU A 263 19.66 26.34 4.96
N THR A 264 19.93 27.64 5.10
CA THR A 264 20.18 28.54 3.96
C THR A 264 21.43 28.16 3.16
N HIS A 265 22.36 27.39 3.74
CA HIS A 265 23.54 26.86 3.06
C HIS A 265 23.30 25.47 2.42
N ILE A 266 22.15 24.84 2.71
CA ILE A 266 21.79 23.50 2.22
C ILE A 266 20.83 23.59 1.03
N TYR A 267 19.86 24.50 1.11
CA TYR A 267 18.85 24.71 0.08
C TYR A 267 19.20 25.89 -0.81
N ASP A 268 18.98 25.72 -2.12
CA ASP A 268 19.12 26.80 -3.08
C ASP A 268 17.97 27.80 -2.94
N TYR A 269 16.76 27.25 -2.75
CA TYR A 269 15.50 28.00 -2.67
C TYR A 269 14.63 27.50 -1.52
N PHE A 270 13.86 28.42 -0.95
CA PHE A 270 12.75 28.09 -0.07
C PHE A 270 11.42 28.43 -0.74
N LEU A 271 10.41 27.60 -0.48
CA LEU A 271 8.99 27.91 -0.67
C LEU A 271 8.37 28.06 0.72
N ARG A 272 8.11 29.28 1.17
CA ARG A 272 7.35 29.52 2.39
C ARG A 272 5.87 29.55 2.06
N THR A 273 5.07 28.79 2.80
CA THR A 273 3.63 28.64 2.56
C THR A 273 2.84 28.39 3.85
N ASP A 274 1.53 28.51 3.75
CA ASP A 274 0.55 28.10 4.76
C ASP A 274 0.35 26.57 4.72
N LEU A 275 -0.45 26.02 5.63
CA LEU A 275 -0.70 24.57 5.69
C LEU A 275 -1.84 24.12 4.77
N ASP A 276 -2.76 25.04 4.47
CA ASP A 276 -3.99 24.78 3.74
C ASP A 276 -3.78 24.91 2.22
N VAL A 277 -2.74 24.21 1.74
CA VAL A 277 -2.20 24.34 0.38
C VAL A 277 -1.91 22.98 -0.25
N PHE A 278 -1.88 22.96 -1.58
CA PHE A 278 -1.43 21.81 -2.36
C PHE A 278 -0.22 22.19 -3.22
N LEU A 279 0.80 21.34 -3.22
CA LEU A 279 1.96 21.44 -4.10
C LEU A 279 1.66 20.79 -5.44
N SER A 280 2.11 21.39 -6.55
CA SER A 280 1.93 20.81 -7.89
C SER A 280 3.16 20.02 -8.35
N PRO A 281 3.00 18.96 -9.18
CA PRO A 281 4.13 18.26 -9.82
C PRO A 281 5.07 19.17 -10.61
N THR A 282 4.58 20.32 -11.10
CA THR A 282 5.40 21.33 -11.80
C THR A 282 6.60 21.81 -10.98
N LEU A 283 6.51 21.75 -9.65
CA LEU A 283 7.61 22.14 -8.76
C LEU A 283 8.88 21.29 -8.99
N LEU A 284 8.73 20.05 -9.47
CA LEU A 284 9.85 19.15 -9.79
C LEU A 284 10.69 19.62 -10.98
N THR A 285 10.10 20.36 -11.90
CA THR A 285 10.75 20.79 -13.16
C THR A 285 10.96 22.30 -13.23
N TYR A 286 10.36 23.05 -12.29
CA TYR A 286 10.41 24.50 -12.27
C TYR A 286 11.85 25.04 -12.20
N ARG A 287 12.11 26.10 -12.97
CA ARG A 287 13.37 26.87 -12.95
C ARG A 287 13.03 28.34 -12.79
N PRO A 288 13.42 28.99 -11.68
CA PRO A 288 13.09 30.38 -11.44
C PRO A 288 13.88 31.30 -12.37
N THR A 289 13.21 32.30 -12.93
CA THR A 289 13.82 33.37 -13.74
C THR A 289 14.14 34.62 -12.92
N LYS A 290 13.62 34.70 -11.69
CA LYS A 290 13.84 35.79 -10.73
C LYS A 290 14.44 35.22 -9.45
N SER A 291 15.12 36.05 -8.67
CA SER A 291 15.71 35.65 -7.39
C SER A 291 14.65 35.35 -6.33
N PHE A 292 13.47 35.95 -6.49
CA PHE A 292 12.34 35.88 -5.59
C PHE A 292 11.05 36.10 -6.40
N ILE A 293 9.96 35.43 -6.04
CA ILE A 293 8.60 35.66 -6.52
C ILE A 293 7.61 35.43 -5.36
N THR A 294 6.43 36.04 -5.46
CA THR A 294 5.34 35.87 -4.49
C THR A 294 4.04 35.50 -5.19
N GLY A 295 3.07 34.98 -4.45
CA GLY A 295 1.67 34.96 -4.90
C GLY A 295 1.01 36.33 -4.80
N LYS A 296 -0.33 36.36 -4.77
CA LYS A 296 -1.16 37.57 -4.74
C LYS A 296 -2.12 37.54 -3.56
N GLY A 297 -2.06 38.54 -2.67
CA GLY A 297 -2.77 38.50 -1.38
C GLY A 297 -4.21 39.04 -1.37
N ALA A 298 -4.63 39.77 -2.41
CA ALA A 298 -5.99 40.29 -2.58
C ALA A 298 -6.59 41.08 -1.39
N TYR A 299 -5.74 41.78 -0.62
CA TYR A 299 -6.13 42.53 0.59
C TYR A 299 -6.14 44.05 0.43
N CYS A 300 -5.81 44.60 -0.75
CA CYS A 300 -5.77 46.06 -0.95
C CYS A 300 -6.97 46.60 -1.72
N VAL A 301 -7.68 47.54 -1.11
CA VAL A 301 -8.52 48.54 -1.80
C VAL A 301 -7.78 49.88 -1.89
N ASP A 302 -8.37 50.89 -2.54
CA ASP A 302 -7.71 52.20 -2.77
C ASP A 302 -7.25 52.87 -1.47
N PHE A 303 -8.04 52.76 -0.39
CA PHE A 303 -7.64 53.24 0.93
C PHE A 303 -6.39 52.52 1.42
N THR A 304 -6.40 51.19 1.45
CA THR A 304 -5.29 50.36 1.92
C THR A 304 -3.99 50.65 1.17
N ARG A 305 -4.05 50.83 -0.15
CA ARG A 305 -2.87 51.12 -0.97
C ARG A 305 -2.19 52.43 -0.54
N LYS A 306 -2.96 53.52 -0.50
CA LYS A 306 -2.47 54.83 -0.08
C LYS A 306 -1.98 54.79 1.37
N HIS A 307 -2.76 54.17 2.25
CA HIS A 307 -2.42 54.10 3.66
C HIS A 307 -1.16 53.28 3.93
N LEU A 308 -0.89 52.20 3.18
CA LEU A 308 0.36 51.45 3.29
C LEU A 308 1.58 52.27 2.86
N GLU A 309 1.45 53.12 1.83
CA GLU A 309 2.51 54.06 1.45
C GLU A 309 2.78 55.09 2.54
N GLU A 310 1.71 55.64 3.15
CA GLU A 310 1.81 56.60 4.26
C GLU A 310 2.45 55.96 5.50
N VAL A 311 2.00 54.76 5.89
CA VAL A 311 2.55 53.98 7.01
C VAL A 311 4.03 53.66 6.75
N ALA A 312 4.38 53.20 5.54
CA ALA A 312 5.76 52.92 5.19
C ALA A 312 6.64 54.16 5.34
N ASN A 313 6.23 55.29 4.76
CA ASN A 313 6.94 56.56 4.85
C ASN A 313 7.08 57.03 6.31
N ARG A 314 6.00 56.96 7.10
CA ARG A 314 5.98 57.32 8.53
C ARG A 314 6.93 56.46 9.36
N LEU A 315 7.08 55.19 9.00
CA LEU A 315 7.98 54.26 9.68
C LEU A 315 9.42 54.25 9.12
N GLY A 316 9.73 55.10 8.12
CA GLY A 316 11.06 55.23 7.52
C GLY A 316 11.38 54.21 6.42
N TYR A 317 10.37 53.53 5.88
CA TYR A 317 10.52 52.58 4.77
C TYR A 317 10.12 53.21 3.44
N ARG A 318 10.98 53.06 2.44
CA ARG A 318 10.64 53.25 1.02
C ARG A 318 9.52 52.28 0.56
N HIS A 319 8.43 52.83 0.01
CA HIS A 319 7.39 52.09 -0.72
C HIS A 319 7.43 52.45 -2.23
N ARG A 320 7.31 51.48 -3.14
CA ARG A 320 7.43 51.70 -4.61
C ARG A 320 6.09 51.65 -5.34
N GLY A 321 4.99 51.63 -4.61
CA GLY A 321 3.63 51.50 -5.14
C GLY A 321 3.28 50.09 -5.64
N ILE A 322 4.06 49.07 -5.24
CA ILE A 322 3.77 47.67 -5.56
C ILE A 322 2.93 47.07 -4.43
N HIS A 323 1.67 46.76 -4.72
CA HIS A 323 0.67 46.33 -3.73
C HIS A 323 0.16 44.90 -3.97
N ASN A 324 -0.60 44.37 -3.00
CA ASN A 324 -1.26 43.05 -3.05
C ASN A 324 -0.28 41.87 -3.10
N ILE A 325 0.83 41.94 -2.38
CA ILE A 325 1.85 40.89 -2.34
C ILE A 325 1.37 39.69 -1.51
N GLY A 326 1.37 38.49 -2.09
CA GLY A 326 0.90 37.25 -1.42
C GLY A 326 1.81 36.75 -0.29
N SER A 327 1.23 35.95 0.62
CA SER A 327 1.92 35.34 1.77
C SER A 327 2.92 34.27 1.33
N THR A 328 2.61 33.57 0.24
CA THR A 328 3.49 32.53 -0.29
C THR A 328 4.67 33.13 -1.03
N TRP A 329 5.87 32.76 -0.59
CA TRP A 329 7.13 33.26 -1.11
C TRP A 329 7.96 32.12 -1.66
N PHE A 330 8.44 32.25 -2.90
CA PHE A 330 9.44 31.37 -3.48
C PHE A 330 10.68 32.18 -3.83
N GLY A 331 11.82 31.86 -3.24
CA GLY A 331 13.04 32.64 -3.49
C GLY A 331 14.30 32.00 -2.95
N LYS A 332 15.45 32.59 -3.30
CA LYS A 332 16.76 32.14 -2.82
C LYS A 332 16.74 32.04 -1.29
N ALA A 333 17.27 30.95 -0.75
CA ALA A 333 17.10 30.59 0.65
C ALA A 333 17.56 31.69 1.63
N GLU A 334 18.75 32.25 1.40
CA GLU A 334 19.30 33.34 2.22
C GLU A 334 18.49 34.65 2.11
N LEU A 335 18.08 35.02 0.89
CA LEU A 335 17.25 36.19 0.64
C LEU A 335 15.90 36.09 1.36
N LEU A 336 15.21 34.94 1.21
CA LEU A 336 13.93 34.69 1.87
C LEU A 336 14.08 34.72 3.40
N ALA A 337 15.15 34.15 3.95
CA ALA A 337 15.41 34.16 5.39
C ALA A 337 15.61 35.59 5.94
N ASN A 338 16.34 36.43 5.22
CA ASN A 338 16.58 37.83 5.59
C ASN A 338 15.29 38.65 5.52
N LEU A 339 14.55 38.56 4.41
CA LEU A 339 13.25 39.23 4.25
C LEU A 339 12.25 38.80 5.33
N SER A 340 12.21 37.50 5.67
CA SER A 340 11.34 36.99 6.75
C SER A 340 11.68 37.61 8.11
N THR A 341 12.96 37.90 8.36
CA THR A 341 13.42 38.53 9.62
C THR A 341 12.95 39.97 9.73
N TYR A 342 12.99 40.74 8.65
CA TYR A 342 12.43 42.09 8.64
C TYR A 342 10.89 42.06 8.74
N ALA A 343 10.26 41.12 8.04
CA ALA A 343 8.80 40.99 8.02
C ALA A 343 8.23 40.67 9.41
N VAL A 344 8.85 39.74 10.17
CA VAL A 344 8.38 39.40 11.52
C VAL A 344 8.47 40.59 12.47
N SER A 345 9.58 41.34 12.46
CA SER A 345 9.75 42.53 13.30
C SER A 345 8.76 43.64 12.95
N LEU A 346 8.56 43.90 11.66
CA LEU A 346 7.61 44.92 11.21
C LEU A 346 6.16 44.48 11.47
N THR A 347 5.83 43.20 11.34
CA THR A 347 4.48 42.68 11.63
C THR A 347 4.06 42.97 13.05
N MET A 348 4.93 42.68 14.03
CA MET A 348 4.66 42.97 15.44
C MET A 348 4.44 44.47 15.66
N LYS A 349 5.33 45.31 15.11
CA LYS A 349 5.20 46.76 15.19
C LYS A 349 3.88 47.27 14.61
N LEU A 350 3.53 46.86 13.38
CA LEU A 350 2.28 47.28 12.74
C LEU A 350 1.06 46.89 13.56
N PHE A 351 1.02 45.64 14.04
CA PHE A 351 -0.10 45.13 14.83
C PHE A 351 -0.31 45.91 16.14
N ASP A 352 0.79 46.37 16.74
CA ASP A 352 0.78 47.07 18.02
C ASP A 352 0.50 48.57 17.89
N THR A 353 0.97 49.23 16.82
CA THR A 353 0.94 50.70 16.73
C THR A 353 0.04 51.30 15.65
N GLU A 354 -0.29 50.56 14.58
CA GLU A 354 -0.95 51.13 13.39
C GLU A 354 -2.46 50.89 13.32
N PHE A 355 -3.07 50.47 14.43
CA PHE A 355 -4.52 50.21 14.53
C PHE A 355 -5.21 50.96 15.67
N ASP A 356 -4.57 51.99 16.25
CA ASP A 356 -5.19 52.89 17.22
C ASP A 356 -5.81 54.12 16.52
N PRO A 357 -7.15 54.25 16.49
CA PRO A 357 -7.81 55.38 15.83
C PRO A 357 -7.60 56.73 16.53
N LYS A 358 -7.04 56.76 17.76
CA LYS A 358 -6.62 58.00 18.41
C LYS A 358 -5.30 58.51 17.85
N ALA A 359 -4.37 57.60 17.59
CA ALA A 359 -3.07 57.90 16.99
C ALA A 359 -3.19 58.16 15.49
N HIS A 360 -4.11 57.46 14.82
CA HIS A 360 -4.35 57.51 13.37
C HIS A 360 -5.84 57.81 13.09
N PRO A 361 -6.29 59.08 13.16
CA PRO A 361 -7.70 59.44 12.98
C PRO A 361 -8.33 59.00 11.65
N GLU A 362 -7.51 58.84 10.60
CA GLU A 362 -7.91 58.42 9.26
C GLU A 362 -8.53 57.01 9.21
N ILE A 363 -8.21 56.14 10.17
CA ILE A 363 -8.78 54.78 10.26
C ILE A 363 -9.99 54.70 11.21
N ALA A 364 -10.37 55.81 11.86
CA ALA A 364 -11.41 55.81 12.89
C ALA A 364 -12.77 55.29 12.40
N ALA A 365 -13.11 55.55 11.13
CA ALA A 365 -14.34 55.05 10.52
C ALA A 365 -14.39 53.51 10.46
N PHE A 366 -13.26 52.87 10.14
CA PHE A 366 -13.16 51.42 10.02
C PHE A 366 -13.08 50.71 11.38
N MET A 367 -12.57 51.42 12.40
CA MET A 367 -12.45 50.91 13.77
C MET A 367 -13.71 51.06 14.62
N ARG A 368 -14.73 51.78 14.13
CA ARG A 368 -15.94 52.13 14.91
C ARG A 368 -16.71 50.92 15.43
N PHE A 369 -16.78 49.85 14.63
CA PHE A 369 -17.60 48.67 14.95
C PHE A 369 -16.79 47.42 15.27
N SER A 370 -15.47 47.49 15.16
CA SER A 370 -14.57 46.36 15.35
C SER A 370 -13.19 46.85 15.75
N VAL A 371 -12.66 46.31 16.85
CA VAL A 371 -11.28 46.55 17.30
C VAL A 371 -10.23 46.00 16.31
N HIS A 372 -10.67 45.21 15.34
CA HIS A 372 -9.85 44.69 14.24
C HIS A 372 -9.94 45.55 12.98
N GLY A 373 -10.86 46.52 12.91
CA GLY A 373 -11.09 47.33 11.73
C GLY A 373 -12.11 46.71 10.77
N GLN A 374 -11.97 47.01 9.47
CA GLN A 374 -12.89 46.56 8.43
C GLN A 374 -12.10 45.88 7.30
N TRP A 375 -12.54 44.68 6.91
CA TRP A 375 -12.01 44.01 5.72
C TRP A 375 -12.75 44.52 4.47
N ALA A 376 -12.06 44.90 3.39
CA ALA A 376 -10.62 44.86 3.14
C ALA A 376 -9.90 46.21 3.34
N GLU A 377 -10.55 47.22 3.92
CA GLU A 377 -10.03 48.59 4.06
C GLU A 377 -8.78 48.67 4.95
N TRP A 378 -8.92 48.38 6.25
CA TRP A 378 -7.82 48.35 7.19
C TRP A 378 -8.11 47.30 8.26
N TRP A 379 -7.52 46.11 8.09
CA TRP A 379 -7.87 44.92 8.85
C TRP A 379 -6.67 44.42 9.65
N ARG A 380 -6.75 44.53 10.98
CA ARG A 380 -5.68 44.22 11.93
C ARG A 380 -5.14 42.79 11.81
N PRO A 381 -5.96 41.74 11.61
CA PRO A 381 -5.46 40.40 11.36
C PRO A 381 -4.61 40.24 10.09
N THR A 382 -4.59 41.21 9.17
CA THR A 382 -3.76 41.24 7.94
C THR A 382 -2.38 41.86 8.18
N SER A 383 -2.01 42.18 9.43
CA SER A 383 -0.73 42.85 9.77
C SER A 383 0.51 42.18 9.17
N SER A 384 0.53 40.84 9.08
CA SER A 384 1.64 40.13 8.45
C SER A 384 1.78 40.46 6.96
N MET A 385 0.67 40.55 6.23
CA MET A 385 0.65 40.88 4.81
C MET A 385 1.06 42.33 4.57
N TYR A 386 0.58 43.25 5.41
CA TYR A 386 0.99 44.67 5.35
C TYR A 386 2.50 44.82 5.58
N ALA A 387 3.04 44.17 6.61
CA ALA A 387 4.46 44.22 6.91
C ALA A 387 5.31 43.63 5.78
N GLN A 388 4.89 42.49 5.24
CA GLN A 388 5.61 41.83 4.17
C GLN A 388 5.63 42.69 2.89
N GLU A 389 4.55 43.42 2.61
CA GLU A 389 4.47 44.34 1.46
C GLU A 389 5.48 45.48 1.61
N ILE A 390 5.50 46.12 2.77
CA ILE A 390 6.44 47.20 3.07
C ILE A 390 7.88 46.70 3.01
N VAL A 391 8.17 45.54 3.61
CA VAL A 391 9.51 44.94 3.60
C VAL A 391 9.99 44.64 2.19
N LEU A 392 9.15 44.05 1.34
CA LEU A 392 9.55 43.73 -0.03
C LEU A 392 9.76 44.99 -0.86
N ASN A 393 8.88 46.00 -0.73
CA ASN A 393 9.08 47.28 -1.42
C ASN A 393 10.39 47.97 -0.98
N HIS A 394 10.78 47.80 0.29
CA HIS A 394 11.98 48.39 0.83
C HIS A 394 13.26 47.65 0.43
N PHE A 395 13.30 46.33 0.60
CA PHE A 395 14.53 45.52 0.57
C PHE A 395 14.72 44.71 -0.71
N LEU A 396 13.68 44.45 -1.52
CA LEU A 396 13.82 43.66 -2.74
C LEU A 396 14.02 44.58 -3.95
N ASP A 397 15.27 44.73 -4.39
CA ASP A 397 15.65 45.68 -5.46
C ASP A 397 14.98 45.41 -6.80
N ASP A 398 14.77 44.14 -7.17
CA ASP A 398 14.10 43.75 -8.41
C ASP A 398 12.57 43.57 -8.28
N LEU A 399 11.96 44.01 -7.15
CA LEU A 399 10.51 43.95 -6.97
C LEU A 399 9.78 44.73 -8.07
N SER A 400 8.89 44.02 -8.77
CA SER A 400 8.04 44.57 -9.82
C SER A 400 6.73 43.78 -9.91
N ALA A 401 5.81 44.22 -10.76
CA ALA A 401 4.59 43.47 -11.07
C ALA A 401 4.88 42.05 -11.58
N GLU A 402 6.03 41.81 -12.23
CA GLU A 402 6.45 40.48 -12.69
C GLU A 402 6.88 39.53 -11.57
N THR A 403 7.18 40.08 -10.39
CA THR A 403 7.54 39.32 -9.18
C THR A 403 6.29 38.73 -8.51
N ILE A 404 5.13 39.36 -8.72
CA ILE A 404 3.83 38.91 -8.22
C ILE A 404 3.23 37.91 -9.22
N ARG A 405 3.45 36.62 -8.98
CA ARG A 405 3.05 35.50 -9.85
C ARG A 405 1.87 34.72 -9.28
N GLY A 406 0.72 35.39 -9.18
CA GLY A 406 -0.56 34.78 -8.78
C GLY A 406 -1.07 33.70 -9.74
N ASP A 407 -0.45 33.56 -10.92
CA ASP A 407 -0.67 32.45 -11.85
C ASP A 407 0.16 31.20 -11.50
N LEU A 408 1.21 31.32 -10.68
CA LEU A 408 2.05 30.20 -10.26
C LEU A 408 1.89 29.85 -8.78
N LEU A 409 1.79 30.88 -7.93
CA LEU A 409 1.69 30.81 -6.47
C LEU A 409 0.34 31.36 -6.01
N ASP A 410 -0.16 30.85 -4.88
CA ASP A 410 -1.49 31.17 -4.34
C ASP A 410 -2.65 30.99 -5.33
N VAL A 411 -2.53 30.04 -6.25
CA VAL A 411 -3.58 29.72 -7.22
C VAL A 411 -4.80 29.20 -6.47
N GLU A 412 -5.98 29.68 -6.80
CA GLU A 412 -7.21 29.32 -6.13
C GLU A 412 -7.56 27.84 -6.35
N SER A 413 -7.90 27.11 -5.28
CA SER A 413 -8.29 25.69 -5.33
C SER A 413 -9.49 25.39 -6.24
N CYS A 414 -10.22 26.41 -6.66
CA CYS A 414 -11.41 26.30 -7.51
C CYS A 414 -11.11 26.44 -9.01
N ARG A 415 -9.85 26.68 -9.40
CA ARG A 415 -9.49 27.01 -10.77
C ARG A 415 -9.73 25.83 -11.73
N SER A 416 -10.16 26.14 -12.94
CA SER A 416 -10.43 25.15 -14.00
C SER A 416 -9.22 24.86 -14.88
N SER A 417 -8.15 25.65 -14.79
CA SER A 417 -6.90 25.39 -15.52
C SER A 417 -6.19 24.15 -14.97
N VAL A 418 -5.32 23.60 -15.81
CA VAL A 418 -4.60 22.36 -15.54
C VAL A 418 -3.54 22.57 -14.45
N ILE A 419 -3.43 21.63 -13.51
CA ILE A 419 -2.51 21.72 -12.36
C ILE A 419 -1.03 21.84 -12.78
N SER A 420 -0.66 21.30 -13.94
CA SER A 420 0.69 21.40 -14.52
C SER A 420 1.12 22.81 -14.91
N ASN A 421 0.19 23.78 -14.92
CA ASN A 421 0.50 25.19 -15.21
C ASN A 421 0.82 26.00 -13.95
N HIS A 422 0.70 25.39 -12.78
CA HIS A 422 0.80 26.05 -11.48
C HIS A 422 1.87 25.36 -10.64
N LEU A 423 2.46 26.07 -9.68
CA LEU A 423 3.42 25.50 -8.72
C LEU A 423 2.75 25.16 -7.39
N HIS A 424 1.78 25.99 -7.01
CA HIS A 424 1.24 26.02 -5.67
C HIS A 424 -0.21 26.51 -5.69
N VAL A 425 -1.07 25.78 -4.99
CA VAL A 425 -2.50 26.04 -4.88
C VAL A 425 -2.84 26.35 -3.43
N HIS A 426 -3.59 27.42 -3.19
CA HIS A 426 -4.08 27.82 -1.88
C HIS A 426 -5.60 27.60 -1.77
N THR A 427 -6.06 27.10 -0.62
CA THR A 427 -7.48 26.77 -0.43
C THR A 427 -8.27 27.99 0.08
N TRP A 428 -8.85 28.73 -0.86
CA TRP A 428 -9.55 29.97 -0.56
C TRP A 428 -10.90 29.73 0.16
N HIS A 429 -11.40 30.76 0.83
CA HIS A 429 -12.63 30.72 1.64
C HIS A 429 -13.91 30.85 0.79
N THR A 430 -13.96 30.16 -0.35
CA THR A 430 -15.08 30.22 -1.29
C THR A 430 -15.71 28.85 -1.46
N ARG A 431 -17.05 28.78 -1.50
CA ARG A 431 -17.76 27.54 -1.85
C ARG A 431 -17.42 27.15 -3.29
N CYS A 432 -16.75 26.02 -3.46
CA CYS A 432 -16.50 25.43 -4.78
C CYS A 432 -16.43 23.90 -4.69
N GLN A 433 -16.09 23.24 -5.80
CA GLN A 433 -16.09 21.77 -5.87
C GLN A 433 -15.18 21.13 -4.81
N PHE A 434 -14.05 21.78 -4.49
CA PHE A 434 -13.28 21.48 -3.31
C PHE A 434 -13.47 22.62 -2.28
N ASP A 435 -14.35 22.39 -1.30
CA ASP A 435 -14.54 23.28 -0.16
C ASP A 435 -13.74 22.72 1.03
N LYS A 436 -12.71 23.46 1.47
CA LYS A 436 -11.87 23.04 2.59
C LYS A 436 -12.66 22.92 3.89
N PHE A 437 -13.64 23.79 4.12
CA PHE A 437 -14.45 23.75 5.33
C PHE A 437 -15.40 22.57 5.27
N GLU A 438 -15.96 22.22 4.11
CA GLU A 438 -16.74 20.99 3.97
C GLU A 438 -15.87 19.75 4.20
N PHE A 439 -14.67 19.70 3.61
CA PHE A 439 -13.72 18.59 3.84
C PHE A 439 -13.31 18.50 5.32
N LEU A 440 -12.85 19.60 5.91
CA LEU A 440 -12.43 19.64 7.31
C LEU A 440 -13.61 19.35 8.23
N ASN A 441 -14.82 19.77 7.90
CA ASN A 441 -16.02 19.41 8.63
C ASN A 441 -16.32 17.91 8.50
N GLN A 442 -16.17 17.30 7.31
CA GLN A 442 -16.30 15.85 7.14
C GLN A 442 -15.25 15.07 7.93
N VAL A 443 -14.01 15.56 8.01
CA VAL A 443 -12.95 14.88 8.77
C VAL A 443 -13.09 15.15 10.27
N SER A 444 -13.34 16.39 10.71
CA SER A 444 -13.47 16.78 12.13
C SER A 444 -14.81 16.37 12.75
N GLN A 445 -15.94 16.55 12.05
CA GLN A 445 -17.21 15.95 12.47
C GLN A 445 -17.17 14.45 12.23
N GLY A 446 -16.54 13.93 11.16
CA GLY A 446 -16.39 12.48 10.98
C GLY A 446 -15.54 11.83 12.06
N GLN A 447 -14.54 12.54 12.60
CA GLN A 447 -13.79 12.10 13.78
C GLN A 447 -14.71 11.82 14.97
N LEU A 448 -15.93 12.37 15.08
CA LEU A 448 -16.75 12.23 16.30
C LEU A 448 -18.28 12.13 16.13
N GLN A 449 -18.88 12.30 14.95
CA GLN A 449 -20.29 12.00 14.70
C GLN A 449 -20.41 10.51 14.37
N ASN A 450 -20.66 9.74 15.42
CA ASN A 450 -20.85 8.29 15.37
C ASN A 450 -19.65 7.51 14.78
N GLY A 451 -18.50 8.17 14.62
CA GLY A 451 -17.26 7.60 14.12
C GLY A 451 -17.38 7.06 12.70
N MET A 452 -18.06 7.75 11.78
CA MET A 452 -18.20 7.34 10.37
C MET A 452 -17.58 8.35 9.40
N LEU A 453 -16.93 7.82 8.36
CA LEU A 453 -16.34 8.54 7.24
C LEU A 453 -16.97 8.03 5.94
N VAL A 454 -17.45 8.95 5.10
CA VAL A 454 -17.99 8.63 3.78
C VAL A 454 -16.94 9.01 2.74
N VAL A 455 -16.43 8.03 2.01
CA VAL A 455 -15.40 8.26 0.98
C VAL A 455 -15.85 7.72 -0.36
N LYS A 456 -15.37 8.35 -1.45
CA LYS A 456 -15.58 7.83 -2.80
C LYS A 456 -14.43 6.90 -3.18
N LEU A 457 -14.75 5.64 -3.47
CA LEU A 457 -13.78 4.57 -3.80
C LEU A 457 -12.89 4.91 -5.00
N LYS A 458 -13.37 5.73 -5.93
CA LYS A 458 -12.54 6.22 -7.05
C LYS A 458 -11.29 6.99 -6.62
N TYR A 459 -11.28 7.55 -5.41
CA TYR A 459 -10.12 8.25 -4.85
C TYR A 459 -9.22 7.35 -4.01
N ALA A 460 -9.61 6.09 -3.76
CA ALA A 460 -8.72 5.13 -3.11
C ALA A 460 -7.46 4.96 -3.96
N LYS A 461 -7.62 4.83 -5.28
CA LYS A 461 -6.52 4.63 -6.22
C LYS A 461 -5.85 5.94 -6.62
N ARG A 462 -4.52 5.95 -6.68
CA ARG A 462 -3.74 7.04 -7.31
C ARG A 462 -4.07 7.22 -8.79
N MET A 463 -4.28 8.46 -9.21
CA MET A 463 -4.59 8.79 -10.60
C MET A 463 -3.51 9.70 -11.18
N PRO A 464 -3.22 9.61 -12.50
CA PRO A 464 -2.34 10.57 -13.16
C PRO A 464 -2.92 11.99 -13.06
N VAL A 465 -2.18 12.93 -12.48
CA VAL A 465 -2.73 14.26 -12.14
C VAL A 465 -2.40 15.34 -13.16
N ASN A 466 -1.40 15.13 -14.03
CA ASN A 466 -0.85 16.17 -14.91
C ASN A 466 -1.89 16.88 -15.78
N ASN A 467 -2.98 16.21 -16.17
CA ASN A 467 -4.05 16.78 -16.99
C ASN A 467 -5.30 17.17 -16.18
N MET A 468 -5.30 17.00 -14.85
CA MET A 468 -6.42 17.39 -14.01
C MET A 468 -6.50 18.91 -13.91
N SER A 469 -7.73 19.44 -13.84
CA SER A 469 -7.93 20.82 -13.39
C SER A 469 -7.51 20.96 -11.92
N VAL A 470 -7.12 22.16 -11.49
CA VAL A 470 -6.72 22.44 -10.09
C VAL A 470 -7.78 21.94 -9.10
N ARG A 471 -9.06 22.19 -9.37
CA ARG A 471 -10.18 21.71 -8.54
C ARG A 471 -10.30 20.19 -8.44
N GLU A 472 -10.06 19.46 -9.53
CA GLU A 472 -10.07 17.99 -9.55
C GLU A 472 -8.87 17.45 -8.78
N TYR A 473 -7.70 18.08 -8.96
CA TYR A 473 -6.48 17.74 -8.26
C TYR A 473 -6.63 17.87 -6.74
N CYS A 474 -7.10 19.02 -6.24
CA CYS A 474 -7.30 19.23 -4.80
C CYS A 474 -8.26 18.20 -4.21
N THR A 475 -9.37 17.93 -4.90
CA THR A 475 -10.35 16.91 -4.47
C THR A 475 -9.72 15.53 -4.43
N HIS A 476 -8.96 15.15 -5.47
CA HIS A 476 -8.31 13.85 -5.55
C HIS A 476 -7.31 13.66 -4.40
N ILE A 477 -6.38 14.60 -4.20
CA ILE A 477 -5.35 14.49 -3.16
C ILE A 477 -5.96 14.42 -1.77
N ALA A 478 -6.90 15.32 -1.44
CA ALA A 478 -7.51 15.36 -0.12
C ALA A 478 -8.31 14.08 0.20
N GLN A 479 -9.07 13.57 -0.77
CA GLN A 479 -9.84 12.34 -0.59
C GLN A 479 -8.96 11.09 -0.58
N HIS A 480 -7.90 11.07 -1.38
CA HIS A 480 -6.92 9.98 -1.39
C HIS A 480 -6.18 9.88 -0.04
N ALA A 481 -5.85 11.03 0.57
CA ALA A 481 -5.25 11.09 1.89
C ALA A 481 -6.07 10.37 2.96
N LEU A 482 -7.41 10.38 2.87
CA LEU A 482 -8.29 9.73 3.84
C LEU A 482 -8.17 8.20 3.85
N PHE A 483 -7.75 7.59 2.74
CA PHE A 483 -7.50 6.15 2.68
C PHE A 483 -6.12 5.81 3.26
N HIS A 484 -5.08 6.55 2.87
CA HIS A 484 -3.69 6.21 3.21
C HIS A 484 -3.22 6.73 4.56
N LEU A 485 -3.87 7.76 5.09
CA LEU A 485 -3.60 8.29 6.43
C LEU A 485 -4.70 7.91 7.42
N ALA A 486 -5.61 6.99 7.08
CA ALA A 486 -6.71 6.57 7.96
C ALA A 486 -6.19 6.09 9.32
N GLU A 487 -5.19 5.21 9.31
CA GLU A 487 -4.51 4.74 10.52
C GLU A 487 -3.82 5.88 11.25
N TRP A 488 -3.08 6.75 10.55
CA TRP A 488 -2.41 7.89 11.18
C TRP A 488 -3.40 8.87 11.84
N PHE A 489 -4.52 9.15 11.17
CA PHE A 489 -5.62 9.95 11.72
C PHE A 489 -6.25 9.29 12.95
N ALA A 490 -6.29 7.95 12.99
CA ALA A 490 -6.79 7.19 14.13
C ALA A 490 -5.74 7.09 15.26
N GLU A 491 -4.47 6.84 14.95
CA GLU A 491 -3.31 6.77 15.86
C GLU A 491 -2.96 8.10 16.51
N TYR A 492 -3.47 9.21 15.97
CA TYR A 492 -3.60 10.46 16.74
C TYR A 492 -4.34 10.27 18.08
N THR A 493 -4.82 9.05 18.38
CA THR A 493 -5.32 8.58 19.68
C THR A 493 -4.66 7.38 20.40
N GLU A 494 -3.54 6.73 20.03
CA GLU A 494 -2.65 5.87 20.92
C GLU A 494 -1.74 4.86 20.17
N SER A 495 -0.88 4.16 20.94
CA SER A 495 0.42 3.48 20.68
C SER A 495 0.42 2.02 20.16
N ASP A 496 1.59 1.60 19.65
CA ASP A 496 1.84 0.35 18.90
C ASP A 496 3.05 -0.48 19.40
N GLY A 497 3.25 -1.69 18.86
CA GLY A 497 4.41 -2.55 19.11
C GLY A 497 4.58 -3.69 18.09
N GLY A 498 5.80 -4.22 17.95
CA GLY A 498 6.20 -5.25 16.96
C GLY A 498 6.68 -6.60 17.56
N LYS A 499 7.05 -7.58 16.71
CA LYS A 499 7.17 -9.02 17.07
C LYS A 499 8.32 -9.81 16.42
N LEU A 500 8.49 -11.07 16.86
CA LEU A 500 9.38 -12.14 16.37
C LEU A 500 8.65 -13.51 16.38
N PHE A 501 9.07 -14.51 15.59
CA PHE A 501 8.41 -15.83 15.41
C PHE A 501 9.38 -17.04 15.55
N GLY A 502 8.90 -18.22 15.99
CA GLY A 502 9.76 -19.43 16.14
C GLY A 502 9.08 -20.78 16.48
N GLY A 503 7.77 -20.93 16.30
CA GLY A 503 6.96 -22.11 16.65
C GLY A 503 6.67 -23.06 15.48
N LEU A 504 5.51 -23.72 15.49
CA LEU A 504 5.07 -24.63 14.42
C LEU A 504 4.91 -23.89 13.08
N LYS A 505 5.16 -24.57 11.97
CA LYS A 505 4.81 -24.11 10.62
C LYS A 505 3.42 -24.62 10.25
N ILE A 506 2.45 -23.72 10.20
CA ILE A 506 1.05 -24.00 9.90
C ILE A 506 0.73 -23.44 8.52
N GLY A 507 0.22 -24.27 7.61
CA GLY A 507 -0.36 -23.82 6.33
C GLY A 507 -1.88 -23.75 6.43
N VAL A 508 -2.46 -22.57 6.26
CA VAL A 508 -3.91 -22.39 6.18
C VAL A 508 -4.34 -22.53 4.73
N ILE A 509 -5.08 -23.59 4.41
CA ILE A 509 -5.55 -23.92 3.06
C ILE A 509 -6.90 -23.24 2.85
N GLY A 510 -6.93 -22.26 1.96
CA GLY A 510 -8.17 -21.67 1.41
C GLY A 510 -8.24 -21.93 -0.09
N VAL A 511 -9.40 -22.32 -0.59
CA VAL A 511 -9.61 -22.55 -2.03
C VAL A 511 -10.52 -21.48 -2.60
N LEU A 512 -10.03 -20.72 -3.58
CA LEU A 512 -10.81 -19.73 -4.32
C LEU A 512 -11.39 -20.36 -5.59
N PRO A 513 -12.72 -20.52 -5.69
CA PRO A 513 -13.37 -21.12 -6.85
C PRO A 513 -13.06 -20.36 -8.15
N ALA A 514 -13.09 -21.08 -9.24
CA ALA A 514 -12.86 -20.58 -10.59
C ALA A 514 -13.99 -19.65 -11.06
N GLY A 515 -15.19 -19.73 -10.49
CA GLY A 515 -16.29 -18.81 -10.78
C GLY A 515 -15.92 -17.36 -10.43
N ARG A 516 -16.47 -16.37 -11.15
CA ARG A 516 -16.32 -14.93 -10.83
C ARG A 516 -17.35 -14.48 -9.80
N HIS A 517 -17.52 -15.22 -8.71
CA HIS A 517 -18.38 -14.78 -7.61
C HIS A 517 -17.60 -13.78 -6.78
N VAL A 518 -17.97 -12.50 -6.89
CA VAL A 518 -17.33 -11.39 -6.16
C VAL A 518 -17.42 -11.63 -4.65
N GLU A 519 -18.44 -12.36 -4.22
CA GLU A 519 -18.68 -12.76 -2.85
C GLU A 519 -17.52 -13.59 -2.29
N PHE A 520 -17.06 -14.66 -2.97
CA PHE A 520 -15.93 -15.48 -2.49
C PHE A 520 -14.63 -14.69 -2.44
N ILE A 521 -14.45 -13.74 -3.36
CA ILE A 521 -13.29 -12.86 -3.41
C ILE A 521 -13.32 -11.88 -2.24
N ALA A 522 -14.51 -11.34 -1.93
CA ALA A 522 -14.72 -10.47 -0.78
C ALA A 522 -14.60 -11.22 0.56
N GLU A 523 -15.09 -12.45 0.67
CA GLU A 523 -14.92 -13.33 1.84
C GLU A 523 -13.44 -13.65 2.07
N LEU A 524 -12.72 -14.06 1.03
CA LEU A 524 -11.27 -14.28 1.10
C LEU A 524 -10.54 -13.02 1.59
N ALA A 525 -10.85 -11.85 1.02
CA ALA A 525 -10.19 -10.59 1.32
C ALA A 525 -10.51 -10.07 2.74
N ALA A 526 -11.80 -9.91 3.04
CA ALA A 526 -12.28 -9.25 4.25
C ALA A 526 -12.28 -10.15 5.49
N PHE A 527 -12.38 -11.48 5.34
CA PHE A 527 -12.49 -12.39 6.47
C PHE A 527 -11.18 -13.16 6.65
N LEU A 528 -10.84 -14.05 5.72
CA LEU A 528 -9.70 -14.94 5.87
C LEU A 528 -8.35 -14.21 5.82
N TYR A 529 -8.11 -13.41 4.78
CA TYR A 529 -6.87 -12.65 4.62
C TYR A 529 -6.74 -11.54 5.67
N SER A 530 -7.81 -10.80 5.95
CA SER A 530 -7.74 -9.69 6.92
C SER A 530 -7.58 -10.17 8.36
N SER A 531 -8.13 -11.34 8.72
CA SER A 531 -7.82 -11.94 10.02
C SER A 531 -6.39 -12.48 10.07
N TRP A 532 -5.89 -13.09 8.98
CA TRP A 532 -4.51 -13.55 8.88
C TRP A 532 -3.48 -12.41 9.01
N THR A 533 -3.73 -11.27 8.38
CA THR A 533 -2.88 -10.07 8.54
C THR A 533 -2.93 -9.57 9.98
N ASN A 534 -4.14 -9.43 10.55
CA ASN A 534 -4.32 -8.94 11.91
C ASN A 534 -3.57 -9.77 12.95
N ILE A 535 -3.62 -11.11 12.89
CA ILE A 535 -2.89 -11.94 13.86
C ILE A 535 -1.37 -11.74 13.78
N HIS A 536 -0.82 -11.49 12.58
CA HIS A 536 0.62 -11.29 12.43
C HIS A 536 1.08 -9.90 12.85
N GLU A 537 0.21 -8.89 12.73
CA GLU A 537 0.57 -7.50 13.03
C GLU A 537 0.21 -7.09 14.48
N GLU A 538 -0.93 -7.52 15.04
CA GLU A 538 -1.30 -7.28 16.44
C GLU A 538 -0.97 -8.47 17.34
N THR A 539 -0.22 -8.27 18.42
CA THR A 539 -0.39 -9.15 19.59
C THR A 539 -0.27 -8.28 20.84
N GLY A 540 -1.41 -7.92 21.40
CA GLY A 540 -1.52 -7.65 22.83
C GLY A 540 -1.30 -8.91 23.70
N LEU A 541 -0.72 -9.99 23.15
CA LEU A 541 -0.17 -11.09 23.94
C LEU A 541 1.04 -10.49 24.66
N ALA A 542 0.80 -10.08 25.91
CA ALA A 542 1.75 -9.35 26.73
C ALA A 542 3.18 -9.93 26.60
N PRO A 543 4.21 -9.09 26.43
CA PRO A 543 5.61 -9.53 26.45
C PRO A 543 6.02 -10.18 27.78
N ASN A 544 5.16 -10.16 28.80
CA ASN A 544 5.35 -10.88 30.06
C ASN A 544 5.02 -12.37 30.01
N ARG A 545 4.58 -12.92 28.87
CA ARG A 545 4.59 -14.38 28.69
C ARG A 545 6.02 -14.79 28.37
N SER A 546 6.55 -15.70 29.17
CA SER A 546 7.94 -16.15 29.25
C SER A 546 8.71 -16.11 27.92
N LYS A 547 10.00 -15.79 28.00
CA LYS A 547 11.00 -15.84 26.90
C LYS A 547 11.03 -17.17 26.10
N ASP A 548 10.27 -18.18 26.49
CA ASP A 548 10.21 -19.51 25.88
C ASP A 548 9.02 -19.74 24.93
N LEU A 549 8.08 -18.80 24.78
CA LEU A 549 6.94 -19.01 23.87
C LEU A 549 7.28 -18.59 22.44
N SER A 550 7.67 -19.56 21.62
CA SER A 550 7.90 -19.37 20.20
C SER A 550 6.58 -19.30 19.43
N TYR A 551 6.26 -18.19 18.76
CA TYR A 551 5.01 -18.07 17.99
C TYR A 551 5.02 -18.92 16.73
N ASN A 552 3.93 -19.63 16.45
CA ASN A 552 3.71 -20.38 15.22
C ASN A 552 3.85 -19.46 14.01
N LYS A 553 4.54 -19.93 12.98
CA LYS A 553 4.54 -19.33 11.65
C LYS A 553 3.31 -19.84 10.91
N ILE A 554 2.41 -18.92 10.56
CA ILE A 554 1.16 -19.27 9.88
C ILE A 554 1.19 -18.68 8.48
N ASP A 555 1.30 -19.52 7.45
CA ASP A 555 1.20 -19.10 6.07
C ASP A 555 -0.22 -19.27 5.56
N LEU A 556 -0.69 -18.33 4.75
CA LEU A 556 -1.97 -18.41 4.06
C LEU A 556 -1.74 -18.97 2.64
N LEU A 557 -2.30 -20.14 2.36
CA LEU A 557 -2.15 -20.88 1.11
C LEU A 557 -3.47 -20.81 0.31
N ILE A 558 -3.49 -19.97 -0.72
CA ILE A 558 -4.67 -19.72 -1.55
C ILE A 558 -4.53 -20.55 -2.83
N PHE A 559 -5.33 -21.61 -2.95
CA PHE A 559 -5.36 -22.45 -4.14
C PHE A 559 -6.42 -21.93 -5.11
N THR A 560 -6.02 -21.62 -6.34
CA THR A 560 -6.95 -21.09 -7.34
C THR A 560 -6.45 -21.30 -8.77
N GLU A 561 -7.35 -21.13 -9.74
CA GLU A 561 -6.97 -21.17 -11.16
C GLU A 561 -6.19 -19.91 -11.55
N LYS A 562 -5.26 -20.08 -12.50
CA LYS A 562 -4.37 -19.03 -13.02
C LYS A 562 -5.05 -17.73 -13.45
N LYS A 563 -6.33 -17.77 -13.84
CA LYS A 563 -7.09 -16.57 -14.24
C LYS A 563 -7.24 -15.55 -13.09
N HIS A 564 -7.23 -16.00 -11.85
CA HIS A 564 -7.30 -15.13 -10.67
C HIS A 564 -5.94 -14.54 -10.27
N PHE A 565 -4.83 -15.02 -10.84
CA PHE A 565 -3.48 -14.49 -10.57
C PHE A 565 -3.25 -13.07 -11.10
N LYS A 566 -4.20 -12.54 -11.89
CA LYS A 566 -4.13 -11.17 -12.39
C LYS A 566 -4.29 -10.13 -11.27
N LYS A 567 -4.90 -10.49 -10.14
CA LYS A 567 -5.16 -9.58 -9.01
C LYS A 567 -4.96 -10.30 -7.68
N LEU A 568 -3.73 -10.29 -7.19
CA LEU A 568 -3.40 -10.86 -5.89
C LEU A 568 -3.80 -9.90 -4.77
N LEU A 569 -4.09 -10.44 -3.59
CA LEU A 569 -4.17 -9.63 -2.37
C LEU A 569 -2.79 -9.00 -2.06
N PRO A 570 -2.74 -7.81 -1.43
CA PRO A 570 -1.47 -7.12 -1.14
C PRO A 570 -0.46 -8.00 -0.40
N GLY A 571 0.80 -7.97 -0.82
CA GLY A 571 1.88 -8.76 -0.20
C GLY A 571 1.83 -10.27 -0.45
N CYS A 572 0.82 -10.78 -1.16
CA CYS A 572 0.77 -12.18 -1.56
C CYS A 572 1.64 -12.46 -2.79
N GLU A 573 2.30 -13.62 -2.82
CA GLU A 573 3.22 -14.05 -3.88
C GLU A 573 2.66 -15.28 -4.62
N ILE A 574 2.81 -15.37 -5.94
CA ILE A 574 2.50 -16.61 -6.67
C ILE A 574 3.63 -17.61 -6.45
N VAL A 575 3.28 -18.83 -6.04
CA VAL A 575 4.25 -19.91 -5.83
C VAL A 575 4.23 -20.88 -6.98
N SER A 576 5.35 -20.95 -7.69
CA SER A 576 5.62 -21.97 -8.72
C SER A 576 6.69 -22.97 -8.30
N ASP A 577 7.43 -22.69 -7.21
CA ASP A 577 8.52 -23.52 -6.72
C ASP A 577 8.63 -23.43 -5.20
N LEU A 578 8.91 -24.55 -4.53
CA LEU A 578 9.00 -24.63 -3.07
C LEU A 578 10.07 -23.71 -2.47
N ARG A 579 11.12 -23.36 -3.22
CA ARG A 579 12.17 -22.43 -2.80
C ARG A 579 11.65 -21.01 -2.54
N GLN A 580 10.47 -20.67 -3.05
CA GLN A 580 9.81 -19.38 -2.80
C GLN A 580 9.15 -19.31 -1.41
N ILE A 581 8.98 -20.47 -0.74
CA ILE A 581 8.43 -20.57 0.61
C ILE A 581 9.57 -20.35 1.61
N LYS A 582 9.60 -19.16 2.20
CA LYS A 582 10.60 -18.68 3.15
C LYS A 582 10.34 -19.30 4.52
N SER A 583 11.36 -19.82 5.19
CA SER A 583 11.21 -20.47 6.49
C SER A 583 10.98 -19.51 7.66
N THR A 584 11.34 -18.23 7.52
CA THR A 584 11.54 -17.30 8.65
C THR A 584 10.40 -16.30 8.89
N LYS A 585 9.49 -16.10 7.93
CA LYS A 585 8.40 -15.13 8.06
C LYS A 585 7.08 -15.67 7.51
N PRO A 586 5.93 -15.32 8.12
CA PRO A 586 4.62 -15.60 7.55
C PRO A 586 4.50 -15.08 6.11
N GLN A 587 3.89 -15.87 5.23
CA GLN A 587 3.63 -15.50 3.83
C GLN A 587 2.18 -15.77 3.44
N CYS A 588 1.67 -14.95 2.54
CA CYS A 588 0.46 -15.23 1.77
C CYS A 588 0.88 -15.71 0.38
N LEU A 589 0.42 -16.89 -0.03
CA LEU A 589 0.93 -17.62 -1.19
C LEU A 589 -0.22 -18.09 -2.07
N TYR A 590 -0.20 -17.72 -3.36
CA TYR A 590 -1.15 -18.20 -4.36
C TYR A 590 -0.55 -19.41 -5.09
N LEU A 591 -1.25 -20.53 -5.06
CA LEU A 591 -0.84 -21.77 -5.71
C LEU A 591 -1.81 -22.14 -6.82
N GLU A 592 -1.25 -22.45 -8.00
CA GLU A 592 -2.07 -22.81 -9.16
C GLU A 592 -2.67 -24.20 -8.92
N THR A 593 -3.98 -24.28 -9.08
CA THR A 593 -4.69 -25.55 -9.11
C THR A 593 -5.72 -25.58 -10.23
N THR A 594 -6.27 -26.76 -10.49
CA THR A 594 -7.36 -26.99 -11.43
C THR A 594 -8.59 -27.51 -10.71
N GLU A 595 -9.76 -26.99 -11.07
CA GLU A 595 -11.01 -27.51 -10.53
C GLU A 595 -11.25 -28.97 -10.93
N ILE A 596 -11.81 -29.73 -10.00
CA ILE A 596 -12.27 -31.09 -10.22
C ILE A 596 -13.57 -31.00 -11.03
N ARG A 597 -13.56 -31.58 -12.24
CA ARG A 597 -14.73 -31.62 -13.11
C ARG A 597 -15.75 -32.62 -12.57
N HIS A 598 -16.74 -32.13 -11.85
CA HIS A 598 -17.85 -32.91 -11.33
C HIS A 598 -19.14 -32.09 -11.36
N THR A 599 -20.30 -32.75 -11.37
CA THR A 599 -21.61 -32.09 -11.27
C THR A 599 -21.87 -31.48 -9.89
N TYR A 600 -21.10 -31.88 -8.88
CA TYR A 600 -21.15 -31.35 -7.52
C TYR A 600 -20.14 -30.23 -7.35
N MET A 601 -20.57 -28.98 -7.51
CA MET A 601 -19.64 -27.84 -7.53
C MET A 601 -18.79 -27.68 -6.25
N TYR A 602 -19.32 -28.08 -5.09
CA TYR A 602 -18.61 -27.97 -3.82
C TYR A 602 -17.48 -29.01 -3.66
N ILE A 603 -17.32 -29.97 -4.58
CA ILE A 603 -16.13 -30.84 -4.61
C ILE A 603 -14.84 -30.03 -4.70
N ASN A 604 -14.92 -28.82 -5.29
CA ASN A 604 -13.77 -27.96 -5.51
C ASN A 604 -13.14 -27.42 -4.23
N THR A 605 -13.75 -27.57 -3.05
CA THR A 605 -13.05 -27.43 -1.77
C THR A 605 -11.80 -28.32 -1.67
N TYR A 606 -11.75 -29.42 -2.43
CA TYR A 606 -10.61 -30.34 -2.52
C TYR A 606 -9.72 -30.09 -3.75
N SER A 607 -10.00 -29.07 -4.56
CA SER A 607 -9.20 -28.81 -5.77
C SER A 607 -7.75 -28.51 -5.45
N PHE A 608 -7.39 -28.10 -4.22
CA PHE A 608 -5.98 -27.98 -3.80
C PHE A 608 -5.17 -29.27 -3.99
N LEU A 609 -5.82 -30.46 -4.00
CA LEU A 609 -5.17 -31.74 -4.28
C LEU A 609 -4.63 -31.85 -5.71
N ASN A 610 -5.18 -31.09 -6.66
CA ASN A 610 -4.71 -31.03 -8.04
C ASN A 610 -3.49 -30.10 -8.21
N CYS A 611 -3.11 -29.34 -7.19
CA CYS A 611 -1.93 -28.50 -7.24
C CYS A 611 -0.68 -29.38 -7.28
N PRO A 612 0.20 -29.26 -8.30
CA PRO A 612 1.39 -30.11 -8.42
C PRO A 612 2.35 -30.03 -7.22
N LEU A 613 2.34 -28.90 -6.50
CA LEU A 613 3.20 -28.69 -5.33
C LEU A 613 2.59 -29.23 -4.03
N PHE A 614 1.28 -29.50 -3.97
CA PHE A 614 0.59 -29.76 -2.70
C PHE A 614 1.17 -30.91 -1.91
N ARG A 615 1.48 -32.03 -2.58
CA ARG A 615 2.13 -33.18 -1.93
C ARG A 615 3.50 -32.87 -1.37
N SER A 616 4.24 -31.94 -1.99
CA SER A 616 5.54 -31.52 -1.46
C SER A 616 5.42 -30.56 -0.28
N LEU A 617 4.29 -29.83 -0.16
CA LEU A 617 4.05 -28.94 0.98
C LEU A 617 3.93 -29.70 2.30
N THR A 618 3.58 -30.99 2.29
CA THR A 618 3.53 -31.81 3.52
C THR A 618 4.92 -32.01 4.15
N HIS A 619 6.00 -31.77 3.40
CA HIS A 619 7.37 -31.79 3.91
C HIS A 619 7.84 -30.41 4.43
N ILE A 620 7.04 -29.36 4.23
CA ILE A 620 7.37 -27.98 4.63
C ILE A 620 6.61 -27.57 5.89
N TYR A 621 5.32 -27.94 5.95
CA TYR A 621 4.43 -27.59 7.05
C TYR A 621 4.28 -28.75 8.03
N ASP A 622 4.31 -28.44 9.32
CA ASP A 622 4.06 -29.42 10.37
C ASP A 622 2.57 -29.79 10.40
N TYR A 623 1.72 -28.76 10.24
CA TYR A 623 0.26 -28.86 10.31
C TYR A 623 -0.40 -28.08 9.17
N PHE A 624 -1.56 -28.58 8.73
CA PHE A 624 -2.48 -27.83 7.91
C PHE A 624 -3.75 -27.48 8.69
N LEU A 625 -4.28 -26.29 8.42
CA LEU A 625 -5.66 -25.90 8.72
C LEU A 625 -6.41 -25.80 7.38
N ARG A 626 -7.25 -26.78 7.07
CA ARG A 626 -8.15 -26.72 5.91
C ARG A 626 -9.44 -26.03 6.31
N THR A 627 -9.87 -25.05 5.54
CA THR A 627 -11.04 -24.23 5.85
C THR A 627 -11.78 -23.75 4.60
N ASP A 628 -13.01 -23.29 4.80
CA ASP A 628 -13.76 -22.45 3.85
C ASP A 628 -13.18 -21.03 3.81
N LEU A 629 -13.66 -20.19 2.88
CA LEU A 629 -13.22 -18.80 2.73
C LEU A 629 -13.95 -17.84 3.68
N ASP A 630 -15.15 -18.20 4.09
CA ASP A 630 -16.05 -17.37 4.89
C ASP A 630 -15.77 -17.53 6.40
N VAL A 631 -14.50 -17.35 6.76
CA VAL A 631 -13.97 -17.64 8.09
C VAL A 631 -13.03 -16.55 8.59
N PHE A 632 -12.87 -16.48 9.91
CA PHE A 632 -11.85 -15.66 10.55
C PHE A 632 -10.88 -16.54 11.35
N LEU A 633 -9.58 -16.29 11.17
CA LEU A 633 -8.54 -16.83 12.04
C LEU A 633 -8.46 -16.02 13.33
N SER A 634 -8.10 -16.63 14.44
CA SER A 634 -7.92 -15.94 15.72
C SER A 634 -6.44 -15.83 16.13
N PRO A 635 -6.07 -14.86 16.99
CA PRO A 635 -4.70 -14.73 17.51
C PRO A 635 -4.21 -15.97 18.28
N THR A 636 -5.12 -16.74 18.86
CA THR A 636 -4.82 -17.97 19.60
C THR A 636 -4.05 -18.98 18.75
N LEU A 637 -4.25 -18.98 17.42
CA LEU A 637 -3.56 -19.85 16.47
C LEU A 637 -2.03 -19.67 16.51
N LEU A 638 -1.53 -18.47 16.87
CA LEU A 638 -0.10 -18.20 17.00
C LEU A 638 0.55 -18.96 18.15
N THR A 639 -0.19 -19.24 19.22
CA THR A 639 0.32 -19.92 20.41
C THR A 639 -0.22 -21.32 20.57
N TYR A 640 -1.13 -21.75 19.69
CA TYR A 640 -1.76 -23.05 19.79
C TYR A 640 -0.73 -24.18 19.69
N ARG A 641 -0.89 -25.17 20.57
CA ARG A 641 -0.10 -26.40 20.57
C ARG A 641 -1.09 -27.58 20.56
N PRO A 642 -1.16 -28.34 19.46
CA PRO A 642 -2.11 -29.43 19.35
C PRO A 642 -1.74 -30.57 20.30
N THR A 643 -2.73 -31.11 20.99
CA THR A 643 -2.59 -32.31 21.85
C THR A 643 -2.97 -33.60 21.12
N LYS A 644 -3.69 -33.49 20.00
CA LYS A 644 -4.02 -34.58 19.09
C LYS A 644 -3.35 -34.37 17.73
N SER A 645 -3.13 -35.45 16.99
CA SER A 645 -2.59 -35.40 15.62
C SER A 645 -3.56 -34.76 14.63
N PHE A 646 -4.85 -34.81 14.95
CA PHE A 646 -5.96 -34.32 14.14
C PHE A 646 -7.13 -33.88 15.03
N ILE A 647 -7.77 -32.78 14.68
CA ILE A 647 -9.06 -32.31 15.23
C ILE A 647 -9.91 -31.73 14.09
N THR A 648 -11.22 -31.71 14.28
CA THR A 648 -12.20 -31.12 13.35
C THR A 648 -13.17 -30.21 14.09
N GLY A 649 -13.81 -29.27 13.38
CA GLY A 649 -14.96 -28.54 13.89
C GLY A 649 -16.22 -29.41 13.95
N LYS A 650 -17.40 -28.77 14.06
CA LYS A 650 -18.69 -29.44 14.17
C LYS A 650 -19.62 -29.08 13.02
N GLY A 651 -20.13 -30.08 12.30
CA GLY A 651 -20.89 -29.87 11.07
C GLY A 651 -22.40 -29.59 11.22
N ALA A 652 -22.99 -29.93 12.38
CA ALA A 652 -24.40 -29.69 12.70
C ALA A 652 -25.43 -30.16 11.64
N TYR A 653 -25.14 -31.26 10.94
CA TYR A 653 -25.99 -31.82 9.88
C TYR A 653 -26.64 -33.15 10.25
N CYS A 654 -26.38 -33.72 11.44
CA CYS A 654 -26.93 -35.02 11.79
C CYS A 654 -28.23 -34.91 12.60
N VAL A 655 -29.28 -35.58 12.10
CA VAL A 655 -30.43 -36.02 12.90
C VAL A 655 -30.40 -37.54 13.05
N ASP A 656 -31.33 -38.12 13.83
CA ASP A 656 -31.38 -39.58 14.08
C ASP A 656 -31.38 -40.41 12.80
N PHE A 657 -32.10 -39.96 11.77
CA PHE A 657 -32.09 -40.60 10.45
C PHE A 657 -30.69 -40.59 9.84
N THR A 658 -30.07 -39.40 9.72
CA THR A 658 -28.73 -39.22 9.13
C THR A 658 -27.69 -40.09 9.83
N ARG A 659 -27.72 -40.16 11.17
CA ARG A 659 -26.76 -40.95 11.97
C ARG A 659 -26.85 -42.44 11.67
N LYS A 660 -28.08 -42.98 11.57
CA LYS A 660 -28.30 -44.38 11.21
C LYS A 660 -27.92 -44.64 9.76
N HIS A 661 -28.39 -43.77 8.86
CA HIS A 661 -28.18 -43.94 7.43
C HIS A 661 -26.70 -43.83 7.03
N LEU A 662 -25.91 -42.95 7.65
CA LEU A 662 -24.45 -42.87 7.39
C LEU A 662 -23.71 -44.15 7.77
N LYS A 663 -24.13 -44.85 8.83
CA LYS A 663 -23.57 -46.16 9.19
C LYS A 663 -23.92 -47.22 8.15
N GLU A 664 -25.16 -47.22 7.66
CA GLU A 664 -25.63 -48.15 6.63
C GLU A 664 -24.90 -47.91 5.31
N VAL A 665 -24.80 -46.65 4.86
CA VAL A 665 -24.05 -46.24 3.67
C VAL A 665 -22.58 -46.64 3.80
N ALA A 666 -21.92 -46.35 4.94
CA ALA A 666 -20.54 -46.73 5.17
C ALA A 666 -20.35 -48.25 5.07
N ASN A 667 -21.19 -49.03 5.75
CA ASN A 667 -21.13 -50.50 5.71
C ASN A 667 -21.34 -51.04 4.28
N ARG A 668 -22.33 -50.51 3.55
CA ARG A 668 -22.63 -50.88 2.16
C ARG A 668 -21.47 -50.57 1.21
N LEU A 669 -20.73 -49.49 1.46
CA LEU A 669 -19.54 -49.10 0.68
C LEU A 669 -18.24 -49.75 1.18
N GLY A 670 -18.29 -50.62 2.20
CA GLY A 670 -17.13 -51.34 2.74
C GLY A 670 -16.27 -50.52 3.72
N TYR A 671 -16.78 -49.41 4.23
CA TYR A 671 -16.11 -48.58 5.24
C TYR A 671 -16.55 -48.95 6.65
N ARG A 672 -15.61 -48.85 7.59
CA ARG A 672 -15.87 -48.97 9.03
C ARG A 672 -16.43 -47.64 9.55
N HIS A 673 -17.57 -47.67 10.26
CA HIS A 673 -18.13 -46.50 10.92
C HIS A 673 -18.13 -46.67 12.45
N ARG A 674 -17.30 -45.91 13.17
CA ARG A 674 -17.14 -45.99 14.64
C ARG A 674 -18.29 -45.35 15.43
N GLY A 675 -19.19 -44.66 14.73
CA GLY A 675 -20.37 -44.03 15.34
C GLY A 675 -20.12 -42.63 15.86
N ILE A 676 -19.02 -42.01 15.41
CA ILE A 676 -18.74 -40.59 15.63
C ILE A 676 -19.40 -39.81 14.49
N HIS A 677 -20.26 -38.86 14.84
CA HIS A 677 -21.11 -38.12 13.91
C HIS A 677 -20.88 -36.61 14.04
N ASP A 678 -21.42 -35.81 13.10
CA ASP A 678 -21.36 -34.34 13.09
C ASP A 678 -19.94 -33.77 12.87
N ILE A 679 -19.13 -34.41 12.01
CA ILE A 679 -17.77 -33.95 11.66
C ILE A 679 -17.81 -32.64 10.86
N GLY A 680 -17.11 -31.60 11.33
CA GLY A 680 -17.05 -30.30 10.64
C GLY A 680 -16.23 -30.31 9.35
N SER A 681 -16.45 -29.28 8.52
CA SER A 681 -15.70 -29.04 7.28
C SER A 681 -14.26 -28.60 7.55
N THR A 682 -14.02 -27.91 8.66
CA THR A 682 -12.70 -27.39 9.02
C THR A 682 -11.88 -28.44 9.74
N TRP A 683 -10.69 -28.72 9.21
CA TRP A 683 -9.77 -29.73 9.73
C TRP A 683 -8.45 -29.10 10.14
N PHE A 684 -7.96 -29.40 11.33
CA PHE A 684 -6.61 -29.06 11.77
C PHE A 684 -5.85 -30.34 12.12
N GLY A 685 -4.74 -30.61 11.44
CA GLY A 685 -3.97 -31.82 11.71
C GLY A 685 -2.61 -31.85 11.03
N LYS A 686 -1.82 -32.88 11.35
CA LYS A 686 -0.50 -33.10 10.74
C LYS A 686 -0.63 -33.08 9.22
N ALA A 687 0.27 -32.37 8.55
CA ALA A 687 0.12 -32.04 7.13
C ALA A 687 -0.06 -33.29 6.24
N GLU A 688 0.76 -34.32 6.44
CA GLU A 688 0.68 -35.58 5.69
C GLU A 688 -0.62 -36.36 5.95
N LEU A 689 -1.05 -36.43 7.21
CA LEU A 689 -2.30 -37.09 7.61
C LEU A 689 -3.49 -36.38 6.97
N LEU A 690 -3.56 -35.05 7.07
CA LEU A 690 -4.64 -34.25 6.48
C LEU A 690 -4.68 -34.40 4.96
N ALA A 691 -3.53 -34.40 4.29
CA ALA A 691 -3.44 -34.59 2.84
C ALA A 691 -3.98 -35.96 2.38
N ASN A 692 -3.64 -37.02 3.13
CA ASN A 692 -4.14 -38.37 2.83
C ASN A 692 -5.64 -38.48 3.05
N LEU A 693 -6.15 -38.02 4.20
CA LEU A 693 -7.59 -38.03 4.50
C LEU A 693 -8.38 -37.20 3.48
N SER A 694 -7.86 -36.06 3.05
CA SER A 694 -8.50 -35.21 2.04
C SER A 694 -8.65 -35.93 0.69
N THR A 695 -7.68 -36.77 0.32
CA THR A 695 -7.73 -37.56 -0.92
C THR A 695 -8.87 -38.56 -0.88
N TYR A 696 -8.98 -39.34 0.19
CA TYR A 696 -10.07 -40.29 0.37
C TYR A 696 -11.43 -39.58 0.45
N ALA A 697 -11.50 -38.44 1.14
CA ALA A 697 -12.72 -37.66 1.27
C ALA A 697 -13.19 -37.09 -0.07
N ALA A 698 -12.29 -36.58 -0.91
CA ALA A 698 -12.63 -36.10 -2.25
C ALA A 698 -13.23 -37.21 -3.12
N THR A 699 -12.58 -38.39 -3.17
CA THR A 699 -13.07 -39.53 -3.95
C THR A 699 -14.43 -40.02 -3.47
N LEU A 700 -14.59 -40.17 -2.14
CA LEU A 700 -15.85 -40.62 -1.57
C LEU A 700 -16.97 -39.58 -1.75
N THR A 701 -16.67 -38.29 -1.68
CA THR A 701 -17.65 -37.21 -1.92
C THR A 701 -18.33 -37.35 -3.27
N MET A 702 -17.54 -37.55 -4.33
CA MET A 702 -18.06 -37.74 -5.69
C MET A 702 -18.96 -38.98 -5.75
N LYS A 703 -18.49 -40.11 -5.20
CA LYS A 703 -19.26 -41.35 -5.15
C LYS A 703 -20.60 -41.19 -4.43
N LEU A 704 -20.60 -40.58 -3.25
CA LEU A 704 -21.83 -40.37 -2.47
C LEU A 704 -22.82 -39.48 -3.23
N PHE A 705 -22.35 -38.38 -3.81
CA PHE A 705 -23.21 -37.46 -4.56
C PHE A 705 -23.88 -38.10 -5.78
N ASP A 706 -23.19 -39.05 -6.41
CA ASP A 706 -23.65 -39.74 -7.62
C ASP A 706 -24.57 -40.91 -7.31
N THR A 707 -24.33 -41.68 -6.23
CA THR A 707 -25.04 -42.96 -5.99
C THR A 707 -25.96 -43.00 -4.78
N GLU A 708 -25.79 -42.13 -3.78
CA GLU A 708 -26.52 -42.27 -2.50
C GLU A 708 -27.73 -41.33 -2.38
N PHE A 709 -28.19 -40.76 -3.50
CA PHE A 709 -29.36 -39.87 -3.56
C PHE A 709 -30.41 -40.30 -4.60
N ASP A 710 -30.36 -41.54 -5.09
CA ASP A 710 -31.43 -42.10 -5.93
C ASP A 710 -32.47 -42.83 -5.06
N PRO A 711 -33.71 -42.31 -4.93
CA PRO A 711 -34.75 -42.95 -4.12
C PRO A 711 -35.25 -44.29 -4.70
N LYS A 712 -34.91 -44.64 -5.94
CA LYS A 712 -35.19 -45.97 -6.49
C LYS A 712 -34.19 -47.01 -5.99
N ALA A 713 -32.92 -46.63 -5.87
CA ALA A 713 -31.87 -47.48 -5.32
C ALA A 713 -31.94 -47.56 -3.79
N HIS A 714 -32.39 -46.47 -3.14
CA HIS A 714 -32.48 -46.31 -1.70
C HIS A 714 -33.89 -45.87 -1.28
N PRO A 715 -34.87 -46.79 -1.22
CA PRO A 715 -36.27 -46.45 -0.91
C PRO A 715 -36.48 -45.70 0.42
N GLU A 716 -35.58 -45.89 1.38
CA GLU A 716 -35.59 -45.27 2.70
C GLU A 716 -35.46 -43.73 2.66
N ILE A 717 -34.83 -43.17 1.63
CA ILE A 717 -34.71 -41.71 1.46
C ILE A 717 -35.86 -41.11 0.62
N ALA A 718 -36.75 -41.94 0.07
CA ALA A 718 -37.77 -41.49 -0.89
C ALA A 718 -38.68 -40.39 -0.33
N ALA A 719 -38.92 -40.37 0.99
CA ALA A 719 -39.71 -39.32 1.64
C ALA A 719 -39.06 -37.93 1.55
N PHE A 720 -37.74 -37.86 1.69
CA PHE A 720 -36.97 -36.60 1.69
C PHE A 720 -36.74 -36.07 0.28
N MET A 721 -36.79 -36.93 -0.73
CA MET A 721 -36.55 -36.58 -2.14
C MET A 721 -37.83 -36.17 -2.90
N ARG A 722 -39.02 -36.20 -2.27
CA ARG A 722 -40.30 -35.94 -2.98
C ARG A 722 -40.44 -34.52 -3.51
N SER A 723 -40.04 -33.53 -2.70
CA SER A 723 -40.22 -32.10 -2.99
C SER A 723 -38.99 -31.45 -3.57
N SER A 724 -37.82 -32.10 -3.47
CA SER A 724 -36.54 -31.54 -3.87
C SER A 724 -35.60 -32.64 -4.32
N VAL A 725 -34.98 -32.46 -5.49
CA VAL A 725 -33.90 -33.32 -5.99
C VAL A 725 -32.63 -33.25 -5.14
N HIS A 726 -32.56 -32.27 -4.23
CA HIS A 726 -31.50 -32.15 -3.25
C HIS A 726 -31.80 -32.88 -1.93
N GLY A 727 -33.04 -33.33 -1.71
CA GLY A 727 -33.47 -33.95 -0.47
C GLY A 727 -34.04 -32.95 0.54
N GLN A 728 -33.90 -33.24 1.83
CA GLN A 728 -34.39 -32.40 2.92
C GLN A 728 -33.27 -32.14 3.93
N TRP A 729 -33.07 -30.87 4.29
CA TRP A 729 -32.17 -30.49 5.37
C TRP A 729 -32.92 -30.51 6.71
N ALA A 730 -32.40 -31.14 7.77
CA ALA A 730 -31.07 -31.77 7.91
C ALA A 730 -31.08 -33.31 7.73
N GLU A 731 -32.19 -33.90 7.26
CA GLU A 731 -32.37 -35.36 7.20
C GLU A 731 -31.39 -36.05 6.24
N TRP A 732 -31.52 -35.80 4.94
CA TRP A 732 -30.63 -36.32 3.92
C TRP A 732 -30.54 -35.29 2.80
N TRP A 733 -29.44 -34.52 2.81
CA TRP A 733 -29.28 -33.33 1.97
C TRP A 733 -28.08 -33.49 1.04
N ARG A 734 -28.36 -33.58 -0.25
CA ARG A 734 -27.39 -33.84 -1.31
C ARG A 734 -26.23 -32.83 -1.36
N PRO A 735 -26.44 -31.52 -1.16
CA PRO A 735 -25.35 -30.56 -1.06
C PRO A 735 -24.36 -30.82 0.09
N THR A 736 -24.72 -31.62 1.10
CA THR A 736 -23.86 -32.01 2.25
C THR A 736 -22.99 -33.24 1.97
N SER A 737 -22.99 -33.76 0.74
CA SER A 737 -22.22 -34.96 0.35
C SER A 737 -20.75 -34.92 0.77
N SER A 738 -20.11 -33.74 0.71
CA SER A 738 -18.72 -33.59 1.16
C SER A 738 -18.55 -33.82 2.66
N MET A 739 -19.50 -33.43 3.51
CA MET A 739 -19.41 -33.65 4.96
C MET A 739 -19.73 -35.10 5.32
N TYR A 740 -20.69 -35.73 4.62
CA TYR A 740 -20.96 -37.17 4.75
C TYR A 740 -19.73 -38.01 4.41
N ALA A 741 -19.04 -37.68 3.32
CA ALA A 741 -17.80 -38.37 2.93
C ALA A 741 -16.68 -38.16 3.96
N GLN A 742 -16.52 -36.95 4.48
CA GLN A 742 -15.57 -36.64 5.54
C GLN A 742 -15.83 -37.48 6.78
N GLU A 743 -17.10 -37.59 7.20
CA GLU A 743 -17.49 -38.40 8.35
C GLU A 743 -17.09 -39.86 8.19
N ILE A 744 -17.44 -40.47 7.04
CA ILE A 744 -17.13 -41.87 6.77
C ILE A 744 -15.61 -42.09 6.70
N VAL A 745 -14.87 -41.20 6.03
CA VAL A 745 -13.41 -41.30 5.88
C VAL A 745 -12.70 -41.21 7.23
N LEU A 746 -13.05 -40.23 8.07
CA LEU A 746 -12.44 -40.12 9.40
C LEU A 746 -12.82 -41.32 10.27
N ASN A 747 -14.08 -41.75 10.25
CA ASN A 747 -14.51 -42.93 10.99
C ASN A 747 -13.81 -44.21 10.55
N HIS A 748 -13.31 -44.28 9.31
CA HIS A 748 -12.60 -45.45 8.81
C HIS A 748 -11.09 -45.38 9.11
N PHE A 749 -10.44 -44.27 8.76
CA PHE A 749 -8.98 -44.16 8.74
C PHE A 749 -8.35 -43.59 10.01
N LEU A 750 -9.09 -42.87 10.86
CA LEU A 750 -8.54 -42.28 12.08
C LEU A 750 -8.85 -43.18 13.28
N ASP A 751 -7.84 -43.93 13.73
CA ASP A 751 -8.01 -44.94 14.79
C ASP A 751 -8.35 -44.34 16.16
N ASP A 752 -7.83 -43.16 16.46
CA ASP A 752 -8.09 -42.39 17.67
C ASP A 752 -9.26 -41.39 17.53
N LEU A 753 -10.10 -41.56 16.50
CA LEU A 753 -11.31 -40.76 16.34
C LEU A 753 -12.28 -41.03 17.49
N SER A 754 -12.52 -39.96 18.25
CA SER A 754 -13.42 -39.92 19.39
C SER A 754 -14.22 -38.62 19.42
N ALA A 755 -15.21 -38.50 20.31
CA ALA A 755 -15.98 -37.27 20.49
C ALA A 755 -15.08 -36.07 20.82
N GLU A 756 -13.98 -36.28 21.54
CA GLU A 756 -12.98 -35.25 21.88
C GLU A 756 -12.17 -34.75 20.68
N THR A 757 -12.27 -35.42 19.53
CA THR A 757 -11.66 -34.99 18.26
C THR A 757 -12.47 -33.90 17.58
N ILE A 758 -13.78 -33.84 17.87
CA ILE A 758 -14.71 -32.82 17.40
C ILE A 758 -14.63 -31.65 18.38
N ARG A 759 -13.86 -30.62 18.02
CA ARG A 759 -13.58 -29.42 18.83
C ARG A 759 -14.34 -28.22 18.28
N GLY A 760 -15.68 -28.29 18.31
CA GLY A 760 -16.57 -27.18 17.95
C GLY A 760 -16.44 -25.94 18.85
N ASP A 761 -15.67 -26.05 19.95
CA ASP A 761 -15.26 -24.95 20.80
C ASP A 761 -13.97 -24.25 20.31
N LEU A 762 -13.19 -24.87 19.41
CA LEU A 762 -11.96 -24.31 18.84
C LEU A 762 -12.08 -24.01 17.35
N LEU A 763 -12.69 -24.93 16.59
CA LEU A 763 -12.88 -24.89 15.15
C LEU A 763 -14.37 -24.77 14.81
N ASP A 764 -14.68 -24.13 13.69
CA ASP A 764 -16.05 -23.80 13.25
C ASP A 764 -16.90 -23.10 14.33
N VAL A 765 -16.27 -22.24 15.15
CA VAL A 765 -16.98 -21.46 16.17
C VAL A 765 -17.86 -20.44 15.48
N ASP A 766 -19.11 -20.32 15.88
CA ASP A 766 -20.06 -19.41 15.25
C ASP A 766 -19.63 -17.94 15.39
N SER A 767 -19.69 -17.17 14.29
CA SER A 767 -19.35 -15.73 14.27
C SER A 767 -20.24 -14.86 15.16
N CYS A 768 -21.30 -15.43 15.73
CA CYS A 768 -22.27 -14.74 16.58
C CYS A 768 -21.98 -14.89 18.08
N ARG A 769 -20.97 -15.69 18.44
CA ARG A 769 -20.70 -16.07 19.83
C ARG A 769 -20.27 -14.89 20.69
N SER A 770 -20.72 -14.90 21.94
CA SER A 770 -20.36 -13.89 22.95
C SER A 770 -19.09 -14.22 23.74
N SER A 771 -18.54 -15.42 23.58
CA SER A 771 -17.28 -15.82 24.21
C SER A 771 -16.11 -15.05 23.64
N VAL A 772 -15.02 -14.98 24.42
CA VAL A 772 -13.82 -14.20 24.08
C VAL A 772 -13.05 -14.90 22.95
N ILE A 773 -12.58 -14.12 21.97
CA ILE A 773 -11.88 -14.64 20.78
C ILE A 773 -10.63 -15.45 21.12
N SER A 774 -9.95 -15.14 22.23
CA SER A 774 -8.76 -15.86 22.71
C SER A 774 -9.00 -17.32 23.12
N ASN A 775 -10.26 -17.73 23.22
CA ASN A 775 -10.64 -19.10 23.58
C ASN A 775 -10.84 -20.00 22.35
N HIS A 776 -10.79 -19.43 21.15
CA HIS A 776 -11.12 -20.09 19.89
C HIS A 776 -9.89 -20.05 18.97
N LEU A 777 -9.83 -20.93 17.97
CA LEU A 777 -8.79 -20.91 16.94
C LEU A 777 -9.32 -20.34 15.63
N HIS A 778 -10.55 -20.70 15.30
CA HIS A 778 -11.14 -20.52 13.98
C HIS A 778 -12.64 -20.26 14.10
N ILE A 779 -13.11 -19.20 13.43
CA ILE A 779 -14.49 -18.74 13.47
C ILE A 779 -15.12 -18.92 12.09
N HIS A 780 -16.30 -19.53 12.02
CA HIS A 780 -17.06 -19.73 10.79
C HIS A 780 -18.27 -18.78 10.74
N THR A 781 -18.54 -18.19 9.57
CA THR A 781 -19.63 -17.21 9.40
C THR A 781 -20.94 -17.88 8.99
N TRP A 782 -21.67 -18.37 10.00
CA TRP A 782 -22.92 -19.11 9.78
C TRP A 782 -24.02 -18.22 9.16
N HIS A 783 -24.96 -18.86 8.46
CA HIS A 783 -26.13 -18.20 7.85
C HIS A 783 -27.20 -17.77 8.87
N ALA A 784 -26.82 -17.02 9.90
CA ALA A 784 -27.73 -16.54 10.94
C ALA A 784 -27.79 -15.00 10.97
N ARG A 785 -28.95 -14.44 11.34
CA ARG A 785 -29.06 -13.01 11.66
C ARG A 785 -28.43 -12.75 13.02
N CYS A 786 -27.23 -12.18 13.04
CA CYS A 786 -26.57 -11.76 14.26
C CYS A 786 -25.79 -10.45 14.04
N PRO A 787 -25.15 -9.86 15.07
CA PRO A 787 -24.52 -8.54 14.96
C PRO A 787 -23.48 -8.43 13.84
N PHE A 788 -22.75 -9.52 13.57
CA PHE A 788 -21.98 -9.66 12.34
C PHE A 788 -22.83 -10.37 11.29
N ASP A 789 -23.50 -9.59 10.43
CA ASP A 789 -24.24 -10.11 9.29
C ASP A 789 -23.32 -10.21 8.07
N LYS A 790 -22.89 -11.43 7.74
CA LYS A 790 -22.09 -11.71 6.54
C LYS A 790 -22.76 -11.15 5.28
N PHE A 791 -24.05 -11.41 5.09
CA PHE A 791 -24.76 -11.00 3.89
C PHE A 791 -24.95 -9.49 3.85
N GLY A 792 -25.19 -8.85 5.00
CA GLY A 792 -25.21 -7.39 5.13
C GLY A 792 -23.87 -6.75 4.78
N PHE A 793 -22.75 -7.30 5.27
CA PHE A 793 -21.40 -6.85 4.90
C PHE A 793 -21.10 -7.07 3.42
N LEU A 794 -21.34 -8.28 2.90
CA LEU A 794 -21.11 -8.57 1.49
C LEU A 794 -21.96 -7.68 0.60
N ASN A 795 -23.24 -7.47 0.92
CA ASN A 795 -24.10 -6.53 0.20
C ASN A 795 -23.51 -5.11 0.20
N GLN A 796 -22.98 -4.61 1.34
CA GLN A 796 -22.31 -3.31 1.39
C GLN A 796 -21.15 -3.21 0.38
N VAL A 797 -20.36 -4.29 0.23
CA VAL A 797 -19.16 -4.33 -0.61
C VAL A 797 -19.44 -4.73 -2.06
N THR A 798 -20.48 -5.52 -2.34
CA THR A 798 -20.75 -6.10 -3.67
C THR A 798 -21.93 -5.47 -4.40
N GLN A 799 -23.01 -5.05 -3.71
CA GLN A 799 -24.29 -4.68 -4.36
C GLN A 799 -24.86 -3.31 -3.94
N GLY A 800 -24.71 -2.89 -2.68
CA GLY A 800 -25.63 -1.94 -2.04
C GLY A 800 -25.11 -0.53 -1.70
N GLN A 801 -23.80 -0.26 -1.66
CA GLN A 801 -23.26 1.09 -1.37
C GLN A 801 -22.35 1.64 -2.47
N LEU A 802 -21.83 0.76 -3.33
CA LEU A 802 -21.11 1.13 -4.54
C LEU A 802 -21.99 1.75 -5.62
N GLN A 803 -23.33 1.82 -5.46
CA GLN A 803 -24.24 2.40 -6.45
C GLN A 803 -23.91 3.87 -6.82
N ASN A 804 -23.10 4.58 -6.03
CA ASN A 804 -22.53 5.88 -6.42
C ASN A 804 -21.00 5.95 -6.23
N GLY A 805 -20.34 4.79 -6.15
CA GLY A 805 -18.92 4.68 -5.82
C GLY A 805 -18.59 5.14 -4.39
N MET A 806 -19.54 5.12 -3.46
CA MET A 806 -19.33 5.54 -2.07
C MET A 806 -19.17 4.34 -1.14
N LEU A 807 -18.30 4.47 -0.14
CA LEU A 807 -18.12 3.49 0.91
C LEU A 807 -18.27 4.17 2.26
N LEU A 808 -19.20 3.65 3.06
CA LEU A 808 -19.40 4.08 4.44
C LEU A 808 -18.47 3.29 5.36
N MET A 809 -17.48 3.94 5.95
CA MET A 809 -16.50 3.29 6.80
C MET A 809 -16.58 3.87 8.21
N LYS A 810 -16.54 3.04 9.26
CA LYS A 810 -16.48 3.57 10.63
C LYS A 810 -15.03 3.77 11.04
N LEU A 811 -14.62 5.01 11.29
CA LEU A 811 -13.26 5.40 11.70
C LEU A 811 -12.73 4.63 12.90
N LYS A 812 -13.61 4.19 13.82
CA LYS A 812 -13.20 3.32 14.94
C LYS A 812 -12.61 1.98 14.50
N TYR A 813 -12.84 1.55 13.25
CA TYR A 813 -12.25 0.36 12.65
C TYR A 813 -11.07 0.69 11.73
N ALA A 814 -10.73 1.97 11.52
CA ALA A 814 -9.57 2.35 10.73
C ALA A 814 -8.26 1.87 11.38
N LYS A 815 -8.16 1.97 12.71
CA LYS A 815 -7.06 1.38 13.47
C LYS A 815 -7.39 -0.07 13.84
N ARG A 816 -6.37 -0.92 13.87
CA ARG A 816 -6.40 -2.22 14.58
C ARG A 816 -6.56 -2.01 16.09
N MET A 817 -7.49 -2.73 16.69
CA MET A 817 -7.80 -2.64 18.11
C MET A 817 -7.37 -3.92 18.82
N PRO A 818 -6.79 -3.86 20.04
CA PRO A 818 -6.40 -5.06 20.79
C PRO A 818 -7.53 -6.08 20.91
N VAL A 819 -7.41 -7.18 20.17
CA VAL A 819 -8.53 -8.12 20.01
C VAL A 819 -8.69 -9.13 21.14
N ASN A 820 -7.67 -9.33 21.99
CA ASN A 820 -7.62 -10.46 22.93
C ASN A 820 -8.85 -10.59 23.86
N ASN A 821 -9.46 -9.48 24.26
CA ASN A 821 -10.62 -9.47 25.15
C ASN A 821 -11.96 -9.25 24.42
N MET A 822 -11.94 -9.14 23.09
CA MET A 822 -13.16 -8.99 22.31
C MET A 822 -13.97 -10.29 22.31
N SER A 823 -15.29 -10.16 22.31
CA SER A 823 -16.14 -11.28 21.95
C SER A 823 -15.93 -11.67 20.48
N VAL A 824 -16.20 -12.92 20.12
CA VAL A 824 -16.09 -13.42 18.72
C VAL A 824 -16.82 -12.50 17.74
N ARG A 825 -18.04 -12.09 18.07
CA ARG A 825 -18.83 -11.16 17.24
C ARG A 825 -18.18 -9.78 17.06
N GLU A 826 -17.55 -9.22 18.09
CA GLU A 826 -16.87 -7.93 18.02
C GLU A 826 -15.61 -8.02 17.17
N TYR A 827 -14.87 -9.12 17.34
CA TYR A 827 -13.71 -9.44 16.53
C TYR A 827 -14.04 -9.54 15.04
N CYS A 828 -15.04 -10.35 14.66
CA CYS A 828 -15.45 -10.51 13.25
C CYS A 828 -15.85 -9.17 12.62
N THR A 829 -16.63 -8.37 13.36
CA THR A 829 -17.04 -7.04 12.91
C THR A 829 -15.85 -6.10 12.74
N HIS A 830 -14.92 -6.10 13.71
CA HIS A 830 -13.72 -5.29 13.67
C HIS A 830 -12.85 -5.62 12.46
N ILE A 831 -12.51 -6.90 12.27
CA ILE A 831 -11.66 -7.36 11.16
C ILE A 831 -12.28 -7.04 9.80
N ALA A 832 -13.55 -7.38 9.59
CA ALA A 832 -14.22 -7.16 8.31
C ALA A 832 -14.32 -5.66 7.96
N GLN A 833 -14.61 -4.81 8.95
CA GLN A 833 -14.72 -3.36 8.72
C GLN A 833 -13.35 -2.70 8.58
N HIS A 834 -12.33 -3.19 9.29
CA HIS A 834 -10.96 -2.74 9.15
C HIS A 834 -10.40 -3.05 7.76
N ALA A 835 -10.75 -4.22 7.20
CA ALA A 835 -10.40 -4.60 5.84
C ALA A 835 -10.82 -3.56 4.79
N LEU A 836 -11.93 -2.84 5.00
CA LEU A 836 -12.42 -1.82 4.07
C LEU A 836 -11.46 -0.63 3.94
N PHE A 837 -10.69 -0.30 4.99
CA PHE A 837 -9.70 0.77 4.95
C PHE A 837 -8.45 0.34 4.19
N HIS A 838 -7.94 -0.86 4.47
CA HIS A 838 -6.65 -1.34 3.94
C HIS A 838 -6.74 -1.97 2.55
N LEU A 839 -7.91 -2.51 2.19
CA LEU A 839 -8.16 -3.12 0.91
C LEU A 839 -9.04 -2.24 0.02
N ALA A 840 -9.27 -0.98 0.36
CA ALA A 840 -10.13 -0.07 -0.42
C ALA A 840 -9.72 0.00 -1.90
N GLU A 841 -8.42 0.19 -2.18
CA GLU A 841 -7.88 0.20 -3.55
C GLU A 841 -8.15 -1.13 -4.26
N TRP A 842 -7.89 -2.23 -3.57
CA TRP A 842 -8.07 -3.58 -4.12
C TRP A 842 -9.54 -3.90 -4.39
N PHE A 843 -10.46 -3.52 -3.49
CA PHE A 843 -11.90 -3.62 -3.68
C PHE A 843 -12.39 -2.75 -4.83
N ALA A 844 -11.90 -1.50 -4.93
CA ALA A 844 -12.24 -0.59 -6.03
C ALA A 844 -11.83 -1.19 -7.39
N GLU A 845 -10.62 -1.77 -7.48
CA GLU A 845 -10.18 -2.40 -8.72
C GLU A 845 -10.97 -3.65 -9.07
N TYR A 846 -11.43 -4.43 -8.09
CA TYR A 846 -12.22 -5.64 -8.35
C TYR A 846 -13.66 -5.32 -8.78
N THR A 847 -14.25 -4.25 -8.23
CA THR A 847 -15.63 -3.85 -8.49
C THR A 847 -15.79 -3.00 -9.74
N VAL A 848 -14.86 -2.07 -10.03
CA VAL A 848 -14.88 -1.25 -11.26
C VAL A 848 -14.48 -2.05 -12.50
N ALA A 849 -13.86 -3.22 -12.33
CA ALA A 849 -13.53 -4.11 -13.46
C ALA A 849 -14.70 -5.00 -13.92
N GLN A 850 -15.84 -4.96 -13.22
CA GLN A 850 -17.12 -5.49 -13.69
C GLN A 850 -17.98 -4.35 -14.19
#